data_AF-A0A6J2XYQ0-F1
#
_entry.id   AF-A0A6J2XYQ0-F1
#
_cell.length_a   1.000
_cell.length_b   1.000
_cell.length_c   1.000
_cell.angle_alpha   90.00
_cell.angle_beta   90.00
_cell.angle_gamma   90.00
#
_symmetry.space_group_name_H-M   'P 1'
#
loop_
_entity.id
_entity.type
_entity.pdbx_description
1 polymer ?
#
loop_
_entity_poly.entity_id
_entity_poly.type
_entity_poly.pdbx_seq_one_letter_code
_entity_poly.pdbx_strand_id
1 'polypeptide(L)'
;MDKESDGLSDEQATDQDWEDFEKFLRKKKKSGNPDHQLAFYPFPSQEEEYQSTLMYGRYSQQLGEFAKLESLKAAEKRRIKEEKARKRELRGYQGKVAKTIYFLWKHTFARLGEDWVFLALLGIIMAVLSFILDNGISMCNTARIWLYNDLTNNPAAQYASWVCLPVTLILFSAGFVHLVAPQSIGSGIPEMKTILRGVALKEYLTFKTLLAKAVGLTATLGSGMPLGKEGPFVHIASITATLLSKLVTGFQGIYENESRTTEMLAAACAAGVASCFAAPVGGVLFSIEVTTTYFAVRNYWRGFFAAVCGATTFRLLAVWFQSADTVTAVFKTSFYMDFPFDPQELFVFALIGAFCGLTGAFYVWAHRQYVMFMRNSKTINAFLQKNRFLYPGIIALLVSTFTFPLGTGQFVAGDLTTHNQVVALFSNFTWSKANHTPIEEGIIKHWKTDYTGVILNLIIYNIFTFLSSIVCSTIPVPSGIFIPVFKIGAGFGRIMGELMHIWFPQGMRYGGNISQIIPGGYATVGAAAFSGAVTHTISVAVIVFEMTGQITHIVPIMIAVLTSNAIASLLAPSIYDSIILIKKLPYLPDLLPSSSGIYNIYVEDFMVRDVKYIFNGMTYDDLKHTLKENRRLQSFPLVDKPESMVLLGSIPRIQLIQLIEKHIGRERRLQVAAIRQREAEEKAREEAMRQAEERKRRPSRFQVSPAPDMLQRQLSENQLDQQQHTYTPVFGTQPKKSILKKTNSFTLKGFSPFVSTSPGSTPYTTVTGAESRIRSAFEAIFRKSAQLQDVHNADSQQIIDTDEKTPHIVPISPTTSKKVQLPKERVCDMSTEDQRIWEEEQMDLPANFSTCHIDPAPFQLVEKTSLLKVHSLFSMVGVNHAYVTAIGRLIGVVGLKELRKAIEEANSGNLPSATSTDPTSNGTIGVNDVKEPLDDADAGTQLVSKV
;
A
#
# COMPACT_ATOMS: atom_id res chain seq x y z
N MET A 1 15.47 -36.41 -14.58
CA MET A 1 16.35 -36.39 -13.39
C MET A 1 15.81 -35.34 -12.43
N ASP A 2 14.88 -35.73 -11.56
CA ASP A 2 13.72 -34.87 -11.29
C ASP A 2 13.54 -34.54 -9.81
N LYS A 3 13.22 -33.26 -9.55
CA LYS A 3 12.52 -32.80 -8.35
C LYS A 3 11.56 -31.71 -8.80
N GLU A 4 10.28 -32.04 -8.84
CA GLU A 4 9.21 -31.07 -9.04
C GLU A 4 9.10 -30.16 -7.80
N SER A 5 8.58 -28.95 -8.01
CA SER A 5 8.39 -27.95 -6.96
C SER A 5 6.93 -27.47 -6.97
N ASP A 6 6.07 -28.22 -6.28
CA ASP A 6 4.65 -27.88 -6.19
C ASP A 6 4.41 -26.58 -5.40
N GLY A 7 3.52 -25.75 -5.93
CA GLY A 7 3.05 -24.54 -5.28
C GLY A 7 1.88 -24.85 -4.35
N LEU A 8 2.18 -25.30 -3.13
CA LEU A 8 1.20 -25.43 -2.04
C LEU A 8 0.53 -24.08 -1.74
N SER A 9 -0.76 -24.11 -1.37
CA SER A 9 -1.44 -22.91 -0.84
C SER A 9 -0.92 -22.56 0.57
N ASP A 10 -1.14 -21.32 1.02
CA ASP A 10 -0.74 -20.86 2.36
C ASP A 10 -1.37 -21.70 3.50
N GLU A 11 -2.46 -22.42 3.24
CA GLU A 11 -3.10 -23.35 4.20
C GLU A 11 -2.42 -24.73 4.17
N GLN A 12 -2.21 -25.31 2.98
CA GLN A 12 -1.58 -26.62 2.84
C GLN A 12 -0.09 -26.63 3.25
N ALA A 13 0.61 -25.50 3.08
CA ALA A 13 1.98 -25.36 3.55
C ALA A 13 2.08 -25.48 5.08
N THR A 14 1.11 -24.95 5.83
CA THR A 14 1.04 -25.15 7.30
C THR A 14 0.70 -26.59 7.67
N ASP A 15 -0.20 -27.25 6.95
CA ASP A 15 -0.58 -28.64 7.27
C ASP A 15 0.54 -29.64 6.97
N GLN A 16 1.35 -29.39 5.94
CA GLN A 16 2.54 -30.18 5.64
C GLN A 16 3.60 -30.11 6.75
N ASP A 17 3.83 -28.91 7.30
CA ASP A 17 4.69 -28.69 8.47
C ASP A 17 4.14 -29.40 9.73
N TRP A 18 2.81 -29.42 9.93
CA TRP A 18 2.17 -30.17 11.01
C TRP A 18 2.32 -31.69 10.86
N GLU A 19 2.14 -32.24 9.66
CA GLU A 19 2.35 -33.67 9.38
C GLU A 19 3.78 -34.14 9.68
N ASP A 20 4.78 -33.36 9.28
CA ASP A 20 6.18 -33.74 9.52
C ASP A 20 6.60 -33.52 10.98
N PHE A 21 5.98 -32.56 11.69
CA PHE A 21 6.07 -32.44 13.14
C PHE A 21 5.41 -33.63 13.87
N GLU A 22 4.25 -34.11 13.41
CA GLU A 22 3.60 -35.35 13.87
C GLU A 22 4.50 -36.57 13.64
N LYS A 23 5.09 -36.73 12.45
CA LYS A 23 6.04 -37.82 12.15
C LYS A 23 7.27 -37.73 13.06
N PHE A 24 7.80 -36.54 13.33
CA PHE A 24 8.91 -36.32 14.25
C PHE A 24 8.55 -36.73 15.70
N LEU A 25 7.36 -36.34 16.19
CA LEU A 25 6.86 -36.74 17.50
C LEU A 25 6.64 -38.26 17.60
N ARG A 26 6.01 -38.89 16.60
CA ARG A 26 5.81 -40.36 16.53
C ARG A 26 7.15 -41.10 16.48
N LYS A 27 8.16 -40.57 15.80
CA LYS A 27 9.53 -41.13 15.75
C LYS A 27 10.23 -41.03 17.11
N LYS A 28 10.09 -39.89 17.81
CA LYS A 28 10.62 -39.70 19.18
C LYS A 28 9.92 -40.59 20.21
N LYS A 29 8.61 -40.83 20.06
CA LYS A 29 7.82 -41.75 20.91
C LYS A 29 8.18 -43.23 20.72
N LYS A 30 8.97 -43.59 19.70
CA LYS A 30 9.47 -44.96 19.45
C LYS A 30 10.94 -45.19 19.85
N SER A 31 11.68 -44.19 20.34
CA SER A 31 13.11 -44.32 20.67
C SER A 31 13.44 -44.31 22.17
N GLY A 32 12.47 -44.62 23.04
CA GLY A 32 12.71 -44.80 24.47
C GLY A 32 13.13 -46.24 24.77
N ASN A 33 14.43 -46.48 24.98
CA ASN A 33 14.93 -47.80 25.39
C ASN A 33 14.77 -47.99 26.91
N PRO A 34 14.35 -49.16 27.42
CA PRO A 34 13.75 -49.26 28.76
C PRO A 34 14.71 -49.77 29.85
N ASP A 35 15.84 -49.09 30.10
CA ASP A 35 16.80 -49.48 31.14
C ASP A 35 17.18 -48.31 32.07
N HIS A 36 16.42 -48.16 33.17
CA HIS A 36 16.95 -47.83 34.51
C HIS A 36 15.84 -47.82 35.58
N GLN A 37 15.74 -48.92 36.33
CA GLN A 37 15.20 -48.96 37.69
C GLN A 37 16.31 -48.54 38.69
N LEU A 38 16.10 -48.17 39.97
CA LEU A 38 14.92 -48.21 40.86
C LEU A 38 15.17 -47.25 42.05
N ALA A 39 14.15 -46.51 42.57
CA ALA A 39 14.06 -46.11 43.99
C ALA A 39 12.76 -45.33 44.35
N PHE A 40 11.90 -45.94 45.17
CA PHE A 40 10.94 -45.36 46.14
C PHE A 40 10.32 -43.95 45.91
N TYR A 41 9.03 -43.92 45.57
CA TYR A 41 7.91 -43.45 46.43
C TYR A 41 6.60 -44.14 45.91
N PRO A 42 5.48 -44.20 46.67
CA PRO A 42 4.32 -45.01 46.29
C PRO A 42 3.40 -44.34 45.26
N PHE A 43 2.64 -45.16 44.52
CA PHE A 43 1.66 -44.71 43.54
C PHE A 43 0.42 -44.03 44.19
N PRO A 44 -0.04 -42.89 43.65
CA PRO A 44 -1.42 -42.42 43.79
C PRO A 44 -2.39 -43.21 42.89
N SER A 45 -3.70 -42.96 43.05
CA SER A 45 -4.77 -43.61 42.29
C SER A 45 -4.98 -43.01 40.88
N GLN A 46 -5.65 -43.77 40.00
CA GLN A 46 -5.73 -43.53 38.54
C GLN A 46 -6.42 -42.22 38.10
N GLU A 47 -7.02 -41.44 39.00
CA GLU A 47 -7.71 -40.19 38.64
C GLU A 47 -6.75 -39.00 38.42
N GLU A 48 -5.56 -39.01 39.04
CA GLU A 48 -4.57 -37.92 38.91
C GLU A 48 -3.85 -37.92 37.54
N GLU A 49 -3.73 -39.08 36.88
CA GLU A 49 -3.05 -39.22 35.59
C GLU A 49 -3.81 -38.49 34.46
N TYR A 50 -5.15 -38.45 34.55
CA TYR A 50 -5.98 -37.72 33.59
C TYR A 50 -5.85 -36.19 33.77
N GLN A 51 -5.82 -35.70 35.01
CA GLN A 51 -5.64 -34.27 35.29
C GLN A 51 -4.24 -33.77 34.93
N SER A 52 -3.19 -34.53 35.27
CA SER A 52 -1.81 -34.16 34.92
C SER A 52 -1.57 -34.12 33.42
N THR A 53 -2.17 -35.04 32.65
CA THR A 53 -2.11 -35.05 31.18
C THR A 53 -2.80 -33.82 30.56
N LEU A 54 -4.00 -33.46 31.06
CA LEU A 54 -4.72 -32.23 30.65
C LEU A 54 -3.94 -30.95 31.01
N MET A 55 -3.32 -30.91 32.18
CA MET A 55 -2.46 -29.81 32.60
C MET A 55 -1.22 -29.68 31.71
N TYR A 56 -0.53 -30.79 31.39
CA TYR A 56 0.62 -30.78 30.49
C TYR A 56 0.23 -30.35 29.06
N GLY A 57 -0.93 -30.78 28.58
CA GLY A 57 -1.51 -30.34 27.31
C GLY A 57 -1.71 -28.82 27.26
N ARG A 58 -2.45 -28.26 28.23
CA ARG A 58 -2.66 -26.81 28.37
C ARG A 58 -1.33 -26.05 28.52
N TYR A 59 -0.41 -26.53 29.34
CA TYR A 59 0.87 -25.87 29.56
C TYR A 59 1.73 -25.87 28.28
N SER A 60 1.67 -26.93 27.46
CA SER A 60 2.39 -26.97 26.17
C SER A 60 1.81 -25.99 25.14
N GLN A 61 0.48 -25.87 25.04
CA GLN A 61 -0.17 -24.87 24.18
C GLN A 61 0.12 -23.44 24.66
N GLN A 62 0.04 -23.18 25.97
CA GLN A 62 0.37 -21.88 26.55
C GLN A 62 1.85 -21.52 26.39
N LEU A 63 2.78 -22.48 26.47
CA LEU A 63 4.19 -22.25 26.10
C LEU A 63 4.36 -21.97 24.61
N GLY A 64 3.59 -22.65 23.75
CA GLY A 64 3.57 -22.40 22.30
C GLY A 64 3.09 -20.99 21.97
N GLU A 65 1.95 -20.56 22.53
CA GLU A 65 1.45 -19.20 22.38
C GLU A 65 2.37 -18.15 23.02
N PHE A 66 2.95 -18.43 24.20
CA PHE A 66 3.91 -17.55 24.85
C PHE A 66 5.19 -17.40 24.02
N ALA A 67 5.76 -18.48 23.49
CA ALA A 67 6.90 -18.45 22.60
C ALA A 67 6.58 -17.78 21.25
N LYS A 68 5.35 -17.90 20.75
CA LYS A 68 4.87 -17.18 19.55
C LYS A 68 4.68 -15.67 19.82
N LEU A 69 4.14 -15.29 20.97
CA LEU A 69 4.04 -13.91 21.42
C LEU A 69 5.39 -13.29 21.79
N GLU A 70 6.32 -14.07 22.35
CA GLU A 70 7.67 -13.61 22.69
C GLU A 70 8.55 -13.55 21.45
N SER A 71 8.44 -14.48 20.49
CA SER A 71 9.11 -14.34 19.19
C SER A 71 8.54 -13.18 18.37
N LEU A 72 7.23 -12.91 18.41
CA LEU A 72 6.64 -11.69 17.84
C LEU A 72 7.14 -10.43 18.56
N LYS A 73 7.17 -10.40 19.91
CA LYS A 73 7.74 -9.29 20.68
C LYS A 73 9.25 -9.15 20.48
N ALA A 74 9.97 -10.24 20.17
CA ALA A 74 11.39 -10.23 19.85
C ALA A 74 11.63 -9.79 18.41
N ALA A 75 10.75 -10.12 17.46
CA ALA A 75 10.75 -9.60 16.10
C ALA A 75 10.41 -8.11 16.07
N GLU A 76 9.44 -7.66 16.88
CA GLU A 76 9.11 -6.25 17.07
C GLU A 76 10.28 -5.50 17.74
N LYS A 77 10.88 -6.06 18.80
CA LYS A 77 12.10 -5.51 19.42
C LYS A 77 13.30 -5.54 18.47
N ARG A 78 13.44 -6.54 17.59
CA ARG A 78 14.44 -6.57 16.51
C ARG A 78 14.17 -5.47 15.50
N ARG A 79 12.95 -5.35 14.97
CA ARG A 79 12.51 -4.27 14.07
C ARG A 79 12.78 -2.89 14.66
N ILE A 80 12.41 -2.63 15.91
CA ILE A 80 12.65 -1.36 16.61
C ILE A 80 14.15 -1.16 16.90
N LYS A 81 14.91 -2.23 17.20
CA LYS A 81 16.37 -2.16 17.42
C LYS A 81 17.13 -1.96 16.11
N GLU A 82 16.67 -2.54 15.00
CA GLU A 82 17.17 -2.35 13.64
C GLU A 82 16.78 -0.98 13.09
N GLU A 83 15.60 -0.46 13.42
CA GLU A 83 15.21 0.91 13.07
C GLU A 83 16.01 1.92 13.89
N LYS A 84 16.26 1.66 15.19
CA LYS A 84 17.17 2.46 16.03
C LYS A 84 18.64 2.28 15.65
N ALA A 85 19.05 1.13 15.15
CA ALA A 85 20.39 0.89 14.58
C ALA A 85 20.53 1.65 13.26
N ARG A 86 19.61 1.48 12.31
CA ARG A 86 19.54 2.23 11.05
C ARG A 86 19.47 3.73 11.28
N LYS A 87 18.71 4.23 12.27
CA LYS A 87 18.69 5.66 12.68
C LYS A 87 20.00 6.11 13.37
N ARG A 88 20.80 5.19 13.93
CA ARG A 88 22.16 5.47 14.45
C ARG A 88 23.23 5.38 13.36
N GLU A 89 23.11 4.44 12.43
CA GLU A 89 23.96 4.27 11.25
C GLU A 89 23.77 5.46 10.31
N LEU A 90 22.53 5.85 10.00
CA LEU A 90 22.22 7.10 9.27
C LEU A 90 22.75 8.34 9.99
N ARG A 91 22.82 8.35 11.33
CA ARG A 91 23.49 9.44 12.10
C ARG A 91 25.02 9.37 12.03
N GLY A 92 25.61 8.17 11.99
CA GLY A 92 27.06 7.96 11.84
C GLY A 92 27.55 8.24 10.41
N TYR A 93 26.73 7.93 9.41
CA TYR A 93 27.00 8.14 7.99
C TYR A 93 26.61 9.55 7.50
N GLN A 94 26.18 10.44 8.39
CA GLN A 94 26.12 11.89 8.13
C GLN A 94 27.53 12.51 8.13
N GLY A 95 28.33 12.10 7.14
CA GLY A 95 29.61 12.73 6.81
C GLY A 95 29.44 14.21 6.46
N LYS A 96 30.57 14.95 6.36
CA LYS A 96 30.57 16.41 6.18
C LYS A 96 29.60 16.88 5.09
N VAL A 97 29.58 16.20 3.94
CA VAL A 97 28.68 16.46 2.81
C VAL A 97 27.20 16.48 3.22
N ALA A 98 26.72 15.52 4.01
CA ALA A 98 25.32 15.48 4.44
C ALA A 98 24.96 16.62 5.40
N LYS A 99 25.92 17.10 6.21
CA LYS A 99 25.75 18.33 7.02
C LYS A 99 25.76 19.59 6.17
N THR A 100 26.62 19.67 5.14
CA THR A 100 26.64 20.80 4.19
C THR A 100 25.34 20.86 3.39
N ILE A 101 24.84 19.72 2.89
CA ILE A 101 23.54 19.61 2.22
C ILE A 101 22.42 20.01 3.19
N TYR A 102 22.36 19.47 4.42
CA TYR A 102 21.33 19.85 5.40
C TYR A 102 21.36 21.35 5.75
N PHE A 103 22.54 21.94 5.88
CA PHE A 103 22.70 23.37 6.11
C PHE A 103 22.19 24.19 4.92
N LEU A 104 22.64 23.88 3.70
CA LEU A 104 22.20 24.54 2.47
C LEU A 104 20.68 24.38 2.25
N TRP A 105 20.14 23.19 2.53
CA TRP A 105 18.72 22.88 2.42
C TRP A 105 17.87 23.69 3.40
N LYS A 106 18.32 23.80 4.66
CA LYS A 106 17.68 24.64 5.68
C LYS A 106 17.80 26.14 5.39
N HIS A 107 18.88 26.59 4.75
CA HIS A 107 19.12 28.03 4.49
C HIS A 107 18.54 28.54 3.16
N THR A 108 18.42 27.68 2.14
CA THR A 108 18.00 28.05 0.78
C THR A 108 16.63 27.48 0.43
N PHE A 109 16.37 26.19 0.70
CA PHE A 109 15.17 25.50 0.21
C PHE A 109 13.98 25.55 1.18
N ALA A 110 14.20 25.75 2.48
CA ALA A 110 13.13 25.93 3.47
C ALA A 110 12.22 27.16 3.19
N ARG A 111 12.67 28.13 2.37
CA ARG A 111 11.87 29.26 1.90
C ARG A 111 11.04 28.97 0.64
N LEU A 112 11.33 27.89 -0.08
CA LEU A 112 10.70 27.53 -1.36
C LEU A 112 9.53 26.55 -1.21
N GLY A 113 9.31 26.02 -0.01
CA GLY A 113 8.27 25.02 0.28
C GLY A 113 8.71 23.61 -0.12
N GLU A 114 8.71 22.70 0.85
CA GLU A 114 9.24 21.33 0.69
C GLU A 114 8.56 20.55 -0.45
N ASP A 115 7.25 20.73 -0.62
CA ASP A 115 6.45 20.16 -1.72
C ASP A 115 7.03 20.49 -3.10
N TRP A 116 7.35 21.76 -3.38
CA TRP A 116 7.83 22.18 -4.71
C TRP A 116 9.22 21.62 -5.01
N VAL A 117 10.07 21.52 -3.99
CA VAL A 117 11.41 20.92 -4.12
C VAL A 117 11.30 19.41 -4.38
N PHE A 118 10.39 18.72 -3.69
CA PHE A 118 10.07 17.31 -3.93
C PHE A 118 9.56 17.09 -5.36
N LEU A 119 8.64 17.93 -5.84
CA LEU A 119 8.03 17.84 -7.18
C LEU A 119 9.02 18.10 -8.32
N ALA A 120 9.91 19.11 -8.18
CA ALA A 120 10.98 19.36 -9.15
C ALA A 120 11.94 18.16 -9.24
N LEU A 121 12.39 17.65 -8.09
CA LEU A 121 13.31 16.52 -8.01
C LEU A 121 12.68 15.24 -8.56
N LEU A 122 11.39 15.01 -8.29
CA LEU A 122 10.62 13.90 -8.87
C LEU A 122 10.58 14.00 -10.39
N GLY A 123 10.22 15.16 -10.96
CA GLY A 123 10.21 15.38 -12.42
C GLY A 123 11.58 15.10 -13.07
N ILE A 124 12.66 15.61 -12.48
CA ILE A 124 14.04 15.40 -12.95
C ILE A 124 14.42 13.91 -12.92
N ILE A 125 14.12 13.19 -11.83
CA ILE A 125 14.39 11.75 -11.73
C ILE A 125 13.58 10.97 -12.78
N MET A 126 12.31 11.31 -13.00
CA MET A 126 11.49 10.65 -14.00
C MET A 126 11.99 10.90 -15.43
N ALA A 127 12.47 12.10 -15.75
CA ALA A 127 13.09 12.38 -17.04
C ALA A 127 14.33 11.51 -17.30
N VAL A 128 15.22 11.39 -16.32
CA VAL A 128 16.43 10.54 -16.39
C VAL A 128 16.04 9.07 -16.54
N LEU A 129 15.02 8.58 -15.81
CA LEU A 129 14.53 7.21 -15.94
C LEU A 129 13.92 6.95 -17.33
N SER A 130 13.12 7.87 -17.88
CA SER A 130 12.55 7.74 -19.23
C SER A 130 13.67 7.65 -20.28
N PHE A 131 14.67 8.55 -20.20
CA PHE A 131 15.81 8.59 -21.11
C PHE A 131 16.65 7.30 -21.08
N ILE A 132 16.93 6.75 -19.89
CA ILE A 132 17.68 5.48 -19.74
C ILE A 132 16.88 4.30 -20.31
N LEU A 133 15.57 4.23 -20.07
CA LEU A 133 14.70 3.19 -20.63
C LEU A 133 14.64 3.28 -22.15
N ASP A 134 14.38 4.46 -22.71
CA ASP A 134 14.27 4.68 -24.15
C ASP A 134 15.58 4.36 -24.89
N ASN A 135 16.73 4.73 -24.31
CA ASN A 135 18.04 4.38 -24.87
C ASN A 135 18.27 2.85 -24.86
N GLY A 136 17.89 2.14 -23.79
CA GLY A 136 17.95 0.68 -23.73
C GLY A 136 17.02 0.00 -24.73
N ILE A 137 15.80 0.50 -24.89
CA ILE A 137 14.81 0.02 -25.87
C ILE A 137 15.32 0.25 -27.29
N SER A 138 15.90 1.42 -27.57
CA SER A 138 16.51 1.75 -28.86
C SER A 138 17.66 0.79 -29.18
N MET A 139 18.60 0.60 -28.25
CA MET A 139 19.74 -0.32 -28.41
C MET A 139 19.29 -1.76 -28.73
N CYS A 140 18.28 -2.30 -28.04
CA CYS A 140 17.75 -3.64 -28.32
C CYS A 140 17.09 -3.75 -29.71
N ASN A 141 16.28 -2.75 -30.10
CA ASN A 141 15.63 -2.75 -31.42
C ASN A 141 16.65 -2.55 -32.56
N THR A 142 17.65 -1.69 -32.38
CA THR A 142 18.76 -1.51 -33.34
C THR A 142 19.58 -2.79 -33.48
N ALA A 143 19.90 -3.48 -32.37
CA ALA A 143 20.60 -4.76 -32.42
C ALA A 143 19.80 -5.85 -33.16
N ARG A 144 18.47 -5.89 -32.99
CA ARG A 144 17.56 -6.79 -33.74
C ARG A 144 17.62 -6.53 -35.24
N ILE A 145 17.52 -5.27 -35.67
CA ILE A 145 17.53 -4.91 -37.10
C ILE A 145 18.92 -5.15 -37.71
N TRP A 146 19.99 -4.80 -36.98
CA TRP A 146 21.37 -5.07 -37.40
C TRP A 146 21.61 -6.58 -37.61
N LEU A 147 21.22 -7.43 -36.66
CA LEU A 147 21.38 -8.88 -36.75
C LEU A 147 20.55 -9.52 -37.89
N TYR A 148 19.41 -8.93 -38.24
CA TYR A 148 18.61 -9.37 -39.39
C TYR A 148 19.28 -9.01 -40.74
N ASN A 149 19.93 -7.85 -40.81
CA ASN A 149 20.62 -7.36 -42.00
C ASN A 149 21.98 -8.06 -42.24
N ASP A 150 22.71 -8.40 -41.17
CA ASP A 150 24.01 -9.08 -41.24
C ASP A 150 23.88 -10.53 -41.75
N LEU A 151 22.86 -11.27 -41.32
CA LEU A 151 22.63 -12.66 -41.72
C LEU A 151 21.92 -12.84 -43.09
N THR A 152 22.00 -11.87 -43.99
CA THR A 152 21.34 -11.85 -45.32
C THR A 152 21.67 -13.02 -46.24
N ASN A 153 22.74 -13.77 -45.97
CA ASN A 153 23.19 -14.90 -46.79
C ASN A 153 22.28 -16.16 -46.74
N ASN A 154 21.36 -16.27 -45.77
CA ASN A 154 20.46 -17.43 -45.66
C ASN A 154 19.10 -17.06 -45.03
N PRO A 155 17.97 -17.16 -45.76
CA PRO A 155 16.64 -16.84 -45.24
C PRO A 155 16.24 -17.60 -43.97
N ALA A 156 16.69 -18.85 -43.79
CA ALA A 156 16.43 -19.62 -42.58
C ALA A 156 17.19 -19.06 -41.37
N ALA A 157 18.39 -18.51 -41.58
CA ALA A 157 19.18 -17.86 -40.54
C ALA A 157 18.61 -16.46 -40.19
N GLN A 158 18.09 -15.72 -41.18
CA GLN A 158 17.35 -14.47 -40.94
C GLN A 158 16.05 -14.71 -40.17
N TYR A 159 15.31 -15.78 -40.48
CA TYR A 159 14.12 -16.16 -39.72
C TYR A 159 14.48 -16.53 -38.27
N ALA A 160 15.55 -17.32 -38.08
CA ALA A 160 16.04 -17.68 -36.76
C ALA A 160 16.48 -16.46 -35.94
N SER A 161 17.24 -15.51 -36.51
CA SER A 161 17.65 -14.30 -35.80
C SER A 161 16.46 -13.38 -35.47
N TRP A 162 15.52 -13.25 -36.40
CA TRP A 162 14.30 -12.45 -36.22
C TRP A 162 13.38 -12.95 -35.10
N VAL A 163 13.24 -14.26 -34.93
CA VAL A 163 12.37 -14.86 -33.91
C VAL A 163 13.10 -15.06 -32.57
N CYS A 164 14.39 -15.41 -32.58
CA CYS A 164 15.13 -15.73 -31.36
C CYS A 164 15.24 -14.54 -30.39
N LEU A 165 15.58 -13.34 -30.89
CA LEU A 165 15.80 -12.17 -30.03
C LEU A 165 14.49 -11.69 -29.35
N PRO A 166 13.34 -11.51 -30.03
CA PRO A 166 12.08 -11.16 -29.37
C PRO A 166 11.61 -12.23 -28.37
N VAL A 167 11.70 -13.51 -28.71
CA VAL A 167 11.29 -14.62 -27.84
C VAL A 167 12.15 -14.66 -26.58
N THR A 168 13.49 -14.56 -26.70
CA THR A 168 14.39 -14.56 -25.53
C THR A 168 14.19 -13.33 -24.63
N LEU A 169 13.98 -12.13 -25.19
CA LEU A 169 13.70 -10.93 -24.39
C LEU A 169 12.34 -11.00 -23.67
N ILE A 170 11.29 -11.54 -24.30
CA ILE A 170 9.97 -11.71 -23.65
C ILE A 170 10.01 -12.79 -22.57
N LEU A 171 10.70 -13.91 -22.80
CA LEU A 171 10.93 -14.94 -21.78
C LEU A 171 11.76 -14.40 -20.61
N PHE A 172 12.80 -13.62 -20.86
CA PHE A 172 13.59 -12.94 -19.84
C PHE A 172 12.76 -11.95 -19.02
N SER A 173 11.93 -11.11 -19.67
CA SER A 173 11.01 -10.20 -19.00
C SER A 173 10.05 -10.94 -18.07
N ALA A 174 9.37 -11.97 -18.58
CA ALA A 174 8.42 -12.77 -17.81
C ALA A 174 9.11 -13.48 -16.63
N GLY A 175 10.31 -14.04 -16.84
CA GLY A 175 11.13 -14.67 -15.81
C GLY A 175 11.56 -13.68 -14.71
N PHE A 176 12.18 -12.56 -15.09
CA PHE A 176 12.68 -11.56 -14.13
C PHE A 176 11.56 -10.94 -13.29
N VAL A 177 10.44 -10.61 -13.93
CA VAL A 177 9.27 -10.06 -13.25
C VAL A 177 8.64 -11.07 -12.28
N HIS A 178 8.54 -12.34 -12.68
CA HIS A 178 8.04 -13.40 -11.81
C HIS A 178 8.94 -13.64 -10.59
N LEU A 179 10.26 -13.66 -10.78
CA LEU A 179 11.25 -13.93 -9.73
C LEU A 179 11.45 -12.76 -8.75
N VAL A 180 11.39 -11.50 -9.22
CA VAL A 180 11.70 -10.33 -8.39
C VAL A 180 10.47 -9.71 -7.74
N ALA A 181 9.38 -9.52 -8.48
CA ALA A 181 8.14 -8.93 -7.98
C ALA A 181 6.95 -9.15 -8.94
N PRO A 182 6.11 -10.21 -8.75
CA PRO A 182 5.01 -10.52 -9.66
C PRO A 182 3.92 -9.42 -9.73
N GLN A 183 3.87 -8.53 -8.73
CA GLN A 183 3.01 -7.33 -8.74
C GLN A 183 3.37 -6.30 -9.85
N SER A 184 4.52 -6.48 -10.52
CA SER A 184 4.95 -5.63 -11.63
C SER A 184 4.19 -5.90 -12.96
N ILE A 185 3.49 -7.03 -13.10
CA ILE A 185 2.83 -7.48 -14.33
C ILE A 185 1.75 -6.48 -14.83
N GLY A 186 1.73 -6.23 -16.15
CA GLY A 186 0.76 -5.39 -16.84
C GLY A 186 0.95 -3.88 -16.60
N SER A 187 -0.10 -3.11 -16.90
CA SER A 187 -0.08 -1.64 -16.90
C SER A 187 0.27 -1.02 -15.54
N GLY A 188 -0.61 -1.11 -14.54
CA GLY A 188 -0.47 -0.37 -13.28
C GLY A 188 -1.35 0.88 -13.19
N ILE A 189 -1.89 1.40 -14.29
CA ILE A 189 -2.93 2.45 -14.25
C ILE A 189 -4.20 1.97 -13.50
N PRO A 190 -4.77 0.77 -13.76
CA PRO A 190 -5.91 0.23 -13.00
C PRO A 190 -5.67 0.18 -11.48
N GLU A 191 -4.46 -0.23 -11.09
CA GLU A 191 -4.02 -0.31 -9.70
C GLU A 191 -3.82 1.08 -9.09
N MET A 192 -3.23 2.03 -9.82
CA MET A 192 -3.09 3.41 -9.34
C MET A 192 -4.44 4.13 -9.23
N LYS A 193 -5.40 3.90 -10.14
CA LYS A 193 -6.79 4.40 -10.02
C LYS A 193 -7.49 3.84 -8.77
N THR A 194 -7.16 2.61 -8.38
CA THR A 194 -7.66 1.97 -7.15
C THR A 194 -7.01 2.57 -5.89
N ILE A 195 -5.69 2.80 -5.91
CA ILE A 195 -4.94 3.42 -4.80
C ILE A 195 -5.37 4.87 -4.59
N LEU A 196 -5.55 5.66 -5.65
CA LEU A 196 -5.94 7.07 -5.58
C LEU A 196 -7.41 7.26 -5.16
N ARG A 197 -8.26 6.23 -5.26
CA ARG A 197 -9.58 6.15 -4.61
C ARG A 197 -9.53 5.66 -3.15
N GLY A 198 -8.35 5.56 -2.55
CA GLY A 198 -8.15 5.33 -1.11
C GLY A 198 -7.82 3.88 -0.70
N VAL A 199 -7.74 2.91 -1.63
CA VAL A 199 -7.50 1.51 -1.27
C VAL A 199 -6.03 1.12 -1.43
N ALA A 200 -5.30 1.11 -0.30
CA ALA A 200 -3.87 0.80 -0.23
C ALA A 200 -3.55 -0.68 -0.58
N LEU A 201 -3.01 -0.92 -1.78
CA LEU A 201 -2.49 -2.23 -2.19
C LEU A 201 -1.13 -2.51 -1.51
N LYS A 202 -1.05 -3.60 -0.74
CA LYS A 202 0.18 -4.02 -0.06
C LYS A 202 1.30 -4.35 -1.05
N GLU A 203 2.54 -3.98 -0.69
CA GLU A 203 3.79 -4.24 -1.42
C GLU A 203 3.90 -3.73 -2.87
N TYR A 204 2.86 -3.07 -3.39
CA TYR A 204 2.81 -2.53 -4.75
C TYR A 204 3.88 -1.44 -4.98
N LEU A 205 3.99 -0.50 -4.04
CA LEU A 205 4.89 0.66 -4.12
C LEU A 205 6.24 0.42 -3.41
N THR A 206 7.08 -0.46 -3.97
CA THR A 206 8.38 -0.89 -3.38
C THR A 206 9.56 -0.79 -4.34
N PHE A 207 10.79 -0.75 -3.81
CA PHE A 207 11.99 -0.72 -4.67
C PHE A 207 12.16 -2.00 -5.51
N LYS A 208 11.67 -3.15 -5.02
CA LYS A 208 11.65 -4.40 -5.79
C LYS A 208 10.75 -4.30 -7.02
N THR A 209 9.54 -3.72 -6.88
CA THR A 209 8.65 -3.49 -8.04
C THR A 209 9.22 -2.46 -8.99
N LEU A 210 9.95 -1.43 -8.53
CA LEU A 210 10.63 -0.47 -9.41
C LEU A 210 11.63 -1.17 -10.34
N LEU A 211 12.55 -1.95 -9.78
CA LEU A 211 13.60 -2.62 -10.54
C LEU A 211 13.02 -3.69 -11.48
N ALA A 212 12.08 -4.50 -10.98
CA ALA A 212 11.37 -5.48 -11.79
C ALA A 212 10.65 -4.83 -12.98
N LYS A 213 9.97 -3.70 -12.76
CA LYS A 213 9.19 -3.03 -13.80
C LYS A 213 10.06 -2.32 -14.83
N ALA A 214 11.11 -1.64 -14.40
CA ALA A 214 12.06 -0.97 -15.30
C ALA A 214 12.73 -1.98 -16.26
N VAL A 215 13.40 -3.01 -15.72
CA VAL A 215 14.16 -3.99 -16.53
C VAL A 215 13.22 -4.84 -17.40
N GLY A 216 12.10 -5.30 -16.85
CA GLY A 216 11.11 -6.06 -17.61
C GLY A 216 10.51 -5.25 -18.75
N LEU A 217 10.26 -3.94 -18.55
CA LEU A 217 9.73 -3.06 -19.59
C LEU A 217 10.74 -2.81 -20.71
N THR A 218 12.02 -2.58 -20.37
CA THR A 218 13.10 -2.44 -21.38
C THR A 218 13.18 -3.68 -22.26
N ALA A 219 13.16 -4.88 -21.68
CA ALA A 219 13.17 -6.12 -22.46
C ALA A 219 11.87 -6.32 -23.27
N THR A 220 10.72 -5.99 -22.69
CA THR A 220 9.41 -6.12 -23.35
C THR A 220 9.29 -5.22 -24.58
N LEU A 221 9.79 -3.98 -24.53
CA LEU A 221 9.74 -3.04 -25.67
C LEU A 221 10.97 -3.14 -26.58
N GLY A 222 12.12 -3.52 -26.04
CA GLY A 222 13.32 -3.90 -26.78
C GLY A 222 13.13 -5.16 -27.65
N SER A 223 12.14 -5.99 -27.33
CA SER A 223 11.70 -7.11 -28.18
C SER A 223 11.02 -6.65 -29.48
N GLY A 224 10.58 -5.39 -29.59
CA GLY A 224 9.84 -4.86 -30.72
C GLY A 224 8.38 -5.34 -30.84
N MET A 225 7.80 -5.87 -29.76
CA MET A 225 6.39 -6.26 -29.68
C MET A 225 5.43 -5.05 -29.76
N PRO A 226 4.18 -5.23 -30.23
CA PRO A 226 3.17 -4.17 -30.28
C PRO A 226 2.62 -3.86 -28.88
N LEU A 227 3.43 -3.20 -28.05
CA LEU A 227 3.17 -2.76 -26.68
C LEU A 227 3.74 -1.33 -26.46
N GLY A 228 3.43 -0.66 -25.35
CA GLY A 228 3.95 0.67 -25.01
C GLY A 228 4.42 0.85 -23.56
N LYS A 229 5.16 1.93 -23.27
CA LYS A 229 5.74 2.21 -21.93
C LYS A 229 4.79 2.90 -20.95
N GLU A 230 3.81 3.65 -21.46
CA GLU A 230 2.96 4.61 -20.72
C GLU A 230 2.47 4.12 -19.35
N GLY A 231 1.59 3.13 -19.32
CA GLY A 231 0.97 2.62 -18.09
C GLY A 231 1.99 2.09 -17.06
N PRO A 232 2.92 1.22 -17.47
CA PRO A 232 4.05 0.80 -16.63
C PRO A 232 4.83 1.97 -16.03
N PHE A 233 5.03 3.05 -16.79
CA PHE A 233 5.81 4.20 -16.34
C PHE A 233 5.06 5.11 -15.36
N VAL A 234 3.73 5.23 -15.45
CA VAL A 234 2.89 5.85 -14.41
C VAL A 234 3.07 5.15 -13.06
N HIS A 235 3.18 3.82 -13.05
CA HIS A 235 3.48 3.08 -11.84
C HIS A 235 4.93 3.33 -11.36
N ILE A 236 5.93 3.30 -12.27
CA ILE A 236 7.33 3.65 -11.95
C ILE A 236 7.42 5.04 -11.29
N ALA A 237 6.67 6.03 -11.76
CA ALA A 237 6.63 7.37 -11.16
C ALA A 237 6.04 7.37 -9.73
N SER A 238 4.93 6.65 -9.55
CA SER A 238 4.26 6.50 -8.24
C SER A 238 5.16 5.79 -7.22
N ILE A 239 5.91 4.77 -7.64
CA ILE A 239 6.92 4.12 -6.81
C ILE A 239 8.07 5.11 -6.49
N THR A 240 8.60 5.82 -7.49
CA THR A 240 9.69 6.78 -7.31
C THR A 240 9.36 7.87 -6.30
N ALA A 241 8.15 8.45 -6.35
CA ALA A 241 7.67 9.40 -5.34
C ALA A 241 7.62 8.77 -3.92
N THR A 242 7.11 7.55 -3.82
CA THR A 242 7.00 6.77 -2.57
C THR A 242 8.37 6.33 -2.02
N LEU A 243 9.41 6.28 -2.84
CA LEU A 243 10.79 6.03 -2.43
C LEU A 243 11.51 7.33 -2.04
N LEU A 244 11.29 8.41 -2.80
CA LEU A 244 11.89 9.72 -2.54
C LEU A 244 11.53 10.25 -1.14
N SER A 245 10.28 10.07 -0.71
CA SER A 245 9.83 10.42 0.65
C SER A 245 10.39 9.53 1.76
N LYS A 246 10.79 8.28 1.44
CA LYS A 246 11.46 7.36 2.38
C LYS A 246 12.98 7.59 2.45
N LEU A 247 13.58 8.14 1.41
CA LEU A 247 15.02 8.42 1.32
C LEU A 247 15.39 9.78 1.92
N VAL A 248 14.58 10.81 1.69
CA VAL A 248 14.86 12.18 2.15
C VAL A 248 14.13 12.44 3.47
N THR A 249 14.86 12.41 4.58
CA THR A 249 14.28 12.40 5.95
C THR A 249 13.46 13.64 6.31
N GLY A 250 13.67 14.79 5.68
CA GLY A 250 12.80 15.96 5.89
C GLY A 250 11.49 15.93 5.09
N PHE A 251 11.39 15.13 4.02
CA PHE A 251 10.12 14.95 3.29
C PHE A 251 9.17 13.95 3.97
N GLN A 252 9.53 13.38 5.13
CA GLN A 252 8.63 12.46 5.85
C GLN A 252 7.32 13.13 6.28
N GLY A 253 7.35 14.41 6.71
CA GLY A 253 6.15 15.18 7.06
C GLY A 253 5.20 15.49 5.89
N ILE A 254 5.60 15.19 4.64
CA ILE A 254 4.70 15.22 3.48
C ILE A 254 3.80 13.97 3.47
N TYR A 255 4.31 12.82 3.92
CA TYR A 255 3.64 11.53 3.87
C TYR A 255 3.10 11.05 5.24
N GLU A 256 3.23 11.84 6.30
CA GLU A 256 2.55 11.60 7.59
C GLU A 256 1.03 11.77 7.52
N ASN A 257 0.51 12.44 6.48
CA ASN A 257 -0.91 12.59 6.20
C ASN A 257 -1.30 11.78 4.94
N GLU A 258 -2.31 10.94 5.05
CA GLU A 258 -2.84 10.09 3.96
C GLU A 258 -3.40 10.94 2.80
N SER A 259 -4.08 12.04 3.09
CA SER A 259 -4.55 12.98 2.05
C SER A 259 -3.38 13.54 1.23
N ARG A 260 -2.36 14.10 1.90
CA ARG A 260 -1.16 14.68 1.26
C ARG A 260 -0.33 13.61 0.52
N THR A 261 -0.32 12.38 1.00
CA THR A 261 0.23 11.21 0.29
C THR A 261 -0.46 11.00 -1.06
N THR A 262 -1.80 10.97 -1.08
CA THR A 262 -2.60 10.84 -2.30
C THR A 262 -2.42 12.04 -3.24
N GLU A 263 -2.32 13.26 -2.71
CA GLU A 263 -2.00 14.46 -3.50
C GLU A 263 -0.63 14.35 -4.21
N MET A 264 0.40 13.84 -3.53
CA MET A 264 1.73 13.62 -4.12
C MET A 264 1.74 12.46 -5.13
N LEU A 265 1.02 11.37 -4.86
CA LEU A 265 0.89 10.25 -5.81
C LEU A 265 0.20 10.67 -7.11
N ALA A 266 -0.84 11.50 -7.03
CA ALA A 266 -1.50 12.01 -8.23
C ALA A 266 -0.59 12.95 -9.06
N ALA A 267 0.21 13.78 -8.40
CA ALA A 267 1.24 14.58 -9.08
C ALA A 267 2.36 13.71 -9.69
N ALA A 268 2.70 12.57 -9.05
CA ALA A 268 3.65 11.60 -9.58
C ALA A 268 3.11 10.90 -10.84
N CYS A 269 1.83 10.51 -10.87
CA CYS A 269 1.18 9.99 -12.07
C CYS A 269 1.31 10.98 -13.24
N ALA A 270 0.97 12.25 -13.02
CA ALA A 270 1.07 13.31 -14.04
C ALA A 270 2.50 13.51 -14.56
N ALA A 271 3.49 13.56 -13.66
CA ALA A 271 4.90 13.65 -14.03
C ALA A 271 5.39 12.42 -14.83
N GLY A 272 4.87 11.23 -14.51
CA GLY A 272 5.11 9.99 -15.25
C GLY A 272 4.61 10.06 -16.69
N VAL A 273 3.31 10.36 -16.89
CA VAL A 273 2.71 10.49 -18.23
C VAL A 273 3.44 11.56 -19.06
N ALA A 274 3.67 12.73 -18.48
CA ALA A 274 4.35 13.84 -19.16
C ALA A 274 5.80 13.48 -19.58
N SER A 275 6.51 12.67 -18.79
CA SER A 275 7.89 12.24 -19.10
C SER A 275 7.96 11.10 -20.13
N CYS A 276 6.86 10.42 -20.44
CA CYS A 276 6.81 9.45 -21.54
C CYS A 276 6.47 10.09 -22.89
N PHE A 277 5.44 10.93 -22.94
CA PHE A 277 5.03 11.64 -24.16
C PHE A 277 5.85 12.90 -24.45
N ALA A 278 6.69 13.34 -23.50
CA ALA A 278 7.35 14.66 -23.49
C ALA A 278 6.35 15.84 -23.60
N ALA A 279 5.12 15.64 -23.13
CA ALA A 279 3.94 16.52 -23.30
C ALA A 279 3.35 16.92 -21.93
N PRO A 280 3.82 18.03 -21.31
CA PRO A 280 3.44 18.40 -19.96
C PRO A 280 1.97 18.83 -19.76
N VAL A 281 1.29 19.43 -20.74
CA VAL A 281 -0.13 19.84 -20.56
C VAL A 281 -1.04 18.63 -20.67
N GLY A 282 -0.95 17.92 -21.80
CA GLY A 282 -1.75 16.74 -22.09
C GLY A 282 -1.50 15.60 -21.11
N GLY A 283 -0.26 15.41 -20.65
CA GLY A 283 0.07 14.37 -19.68
C GLY A 283 -0.56 14.60 -18.29
N VAL A 284 -0.70 15.86 -17.87
CA VAL A 284 -1.38 16.22 -16.62
C VAL A 284 -2.89 16.03 -16.76
N LEU A 285 -3.49 16.51 -17.86
CA LEU A 285 -4.91 16.34 -18.13
C LEU A 285 -5.29 14.85 -18.22
N PHE A 286 -4.50 14.03 -18.92
CA PHE A 286 -4.71 12.59 -19.01
C PHE A 286 -4.59 11.88 -17.66
N SER A 287 -3.61 12.29 -16.82
CA SER A 287 -3.53 11.77 -15.46
C SER A 287 -4.77 12.10 -14.64
N ILE A 288 -5.37 13.29 -14.83
CA ILE A 288 -6.59 13.69 -14.10
C ILE A 288 -7.79 12.87 -14.60
N GLU A 289 -8.05 12.87 -15.91
CA GLU A 289 -9.18 12.18 -16.53
C GLU A 289 -9.19 10.67 -16.23
N VAL A 290 -8.01 10.02 -16.20
CA VAL A 290 -7.91 8.56 -16.01
C VAL A 290 -7.89 8.14 -14.54
N THR A 291 -7.26 8.92 -13.64
CA THR A 291 -6.96 8.41 -12.28
C THR A 291 -7.96 8.79 -11.19
N THR A 292 -8.73 9.88 -11.34
CA THR A 292 -9.61 10.40 -10.28
C THR A 292 -10.87 11.05 -10.83
N THR A 293 -12.03 10.74 -10.26
CA THR A 293 -13.31 11.41 -10.59
C THR A 293 -13.46 12.79 -9.96
N TYR A 294 -12.84 13.01 -8.80
CA TYR A 294 -12.77 14.33 -8.14
C TYR A 294 -11.31 14.70 -7.94
N PHE A 295 -10.93 15.92 -8.34
CA PHE A 295 -9.53 16.35 -8.35
C PHE A 295 -9.38 17.79 -7.86
N ALA A 296 -8.53 18.02 -6.87
CA ALA A 296 -8.29 19.35 -6.32
C ALA A 296 -7.38 20.17 -7.25
N VAL A 297 -7.77 21.42 -7.55
CA VAL A 297 -6.99 22.34 -8.43
C VAL A 297 -5.56 22.59 -7.92
N ARG A 298 -5.32 22.47 -6.60
CA ARG A 298 -3.96 22.49 -6.02
C ARG A 298 -3.05 21.39 -6.59
N ASN A 299 -3.61 20.22 -6.89
CA ASN A 299 -2.86 19.08 -7.42
C ASN A 299 -2.61 19.21 -8.93
N TYR A 300 -3.44 19.98 -9.66
CA TYR A 300 -3.17 20.35 -11.05
C TYR A 300 -1.86 21.13 -11.12
N TRP A 301 -1.71 22.20 -10.33
CA TRP A 301 -0.49 23.02 -10.32
C TRP A 301 0.76 22.25 -9.88
N ARG A 302 0.63 21.35 -8.89
CA ARG A 302 1.73 20.47 -8.44
C ARG A 302 2.14 19.47 -9.51
N GLY A 303 1.18 18.77 -10.13
CA GLY A 303 1.41 17.83 -11.22
C GLY A 303 1.98 18.52 -12.45
N PHE A 304 1.44 19.68 -12.82
CA PHE A 304 1.92 20.49 -13.94
C PHE A 304 3.35 20.98 -13.75
N PHE A 305 3.71 21.46 -12.55
CA PHE A 305 5.09 21.85 -12.26
C PHE A 305 6.07 20.67 -12.37
N ALA A 306 5.73 19.51 -11.79
CA ALA A 306 6.56 18.30 -11.91
C ALA A 306 6.66 17.80 -13.37
N ALA A 307 5.56 17.87 -14.12
CA ALA A 307 5.48 17.51 -15.53
C ALA A 307 6.34 18.43 -16.43
N VAL A 308 6.30 19.75 -16.21
CA VAL A 308 7.16 20.71 -16.92
C VAL A 308 8.64 20.45 -16.60
N CYS A 309 9.00 20.27 -15.32
CA CYS A 309 10.37 19.92 -14.95
C CYS A 309 10.84 18.62 -15.64
N GLY A 310 10.00 17.58 -15.67
CA GLY A 310 10.30 16.31 -16.35
C GLY A 310 10.45 16.45 -17.87
N ALA A 311 9.48 17.06 -18.55
CA ALA A 311 9.52 17.24 -20.00
C ALA A 311 10.69 18.14 -20.45
N THR A 312 10.99 19.22 -19.73
CA THR A 312 12.16 20.06 -20.00
C THR A 312 13.47 19.30 -19.80
N THR A 313 13.61 18.54 -18.71
CA THR A 313 14.82 17.75 -18.45
C THR A 313 15.01 16.66 -19.50
N PHE A 314 13.95 15.97 -19.91
CA PHE A 314 14.01 14.93 -20.96
C PHE A 314 14.46 15.52 -22.31
N ARG A 315 13.88 16.65 -22.70
CA ARG A 315 14.25 17.37 -23.93
C ARG A 315 15.70 17.88 -23.90
N LEU A 316 16.20 18.33 -22.74
CA LEU A 316 17.62 18.73 -22.59
C LEU A 316 18.58 17.53 -22.66
N LEU A 317 18.22 16.39 -22.05
CA LEU A 317 19.02 15.16 -22.12
C LEU A 317 19.16 14.65 -23.57
N ALA A 318 18.10 14.73 -24.38
CA ALA A 318 18.16 14.37 -25.80
C ALA A 318 19.15 15.26 -26.59
N VAL A 319 19.16 16.58 -26.36
CA VAL A 319 20.14 17.49 -26.98
C VAL A 319 21.57 17.16 -26.54
N TRP A 320 21.80 16.92 -25.25
CA TRP A 320 23.15 16.69 -24.70
C TRP A 320 23.76 15.30 -25.01
N PHE A 321 22.94 14.26 -25.12
CA PHE A 321 23.42 12.87 -25.25
C PHE A 321 23.06 12.17 -26.56
N GLN A 322 22.10 12.69 -27.33
CA GLN A 322 21.71 12.14 -28.65
C GLN A 322 22.00 13.12 -29.79
N SER A 323 22.67 14.25 -29.51
CA SER A 323 23.06 15.28 -30.48
C SER A 323 21.89 15.84 -31.31
N ALA A 324 20.69 15.91 -30.72
CA ALA A 324 19.52 16.48 -31.39
C ALA A 324 19.71 18.00 -31.59
N ASP A 325 19.61 18.48 -32.84
CA ASP A 325 19.93 19.87 -33.22
C ASP A 325 19.20 20.93 -32.40
N THR A 326 17.96 20.64 -32.01
CA THR A 326 17.08 21.55 -31.25
C THR A 326 16.10 20.75 -30.38
N VAL A 327 15.44 21.44 -29.44
CA VAL A 327 14.36 20.89 -28.62
C VAL A 327 13.08 20.71 -29.46
N THR A 328 12.98 19.59 -30.17
CA THR A 328 11.83 19.21 -31.01
C THR A 328 10.79 18.37 -30.25
N ALA A 329 9.59 18.28 -30.84
CA ALA A 329 8.56 17.31 -30.42
C ALA A 329 8.86 15.91 -30.98
N VAL A 330 8.37 14.87 -30.30
CA VAL A 330 8.70 13.45 -30.58
C VAL A 330 8.33 13.02 -32.01
N PHE A 331 7.16 13.43 -32.49
CA PHE A 331 6.64 13.10 -33.81
C PHE A 331 6.46 14.36 -34.67
N LYS A 332 7.49 15.23 -34.72
CA LYS A 332 7.47 16.52 -35.43
C LYS A 332 6.86 16.42 -36.84
N THR A 333 5.69 17.03 -37.03
CA THR A 333 5.02 17.15 -38.35
C THR A 333 5.33 18.48 -39.04
N SER A 334 5.06 18.55 -40.35
CA SER A 334 5.23 19.73 -41.19
C SER A 334 4.10 19.86 -42.22
N PHE A 335 2.87 19.97 -41.71
CA PHE A 335 1.68 20.34 -42.48
C PHE A 335 1.67 21.85 -42.76
N TYR A 336 1.02 22.27 -43.85
CA TYR A 336 0.81 23.68 -44.19
C TYR A 336 0.00 24.41 -43.11
N MET A 337 0.28 25.69 -42.89
CA MET A 337 -0.37 26.48 -41.83
C MET A 337 -1.43 27.47 -42.33
N ASP A 338 -1.30 27.96 -43.57
CA ASP A 338 -2.17 29.00 -44.13
C ASP A 338 -3.57 28.47 -44.50
N PHE A 339 -3.62 27.23 -45.02
CA PHE A 339 -4.84 26.50 -45.35
C PHE A 339 -4.67 25.02 -44.94
N PRO A 340 -4.89 24.67 -43.65
CA PRO A 340 -4.58 23.33 -43.14
C PRO A 340 -5.67 22.28 -43.43
N PHE A 341 -6.93 22.70 -43.53
CA PHE A 341 -8.11 21.88 -43.88
C PHE A 341 -9.24 22.81 -44.33
N ASP A 342 -10.10 22.36 -45.23
CA ASP A 342 -11.31 23.08 -45.63
C ASP A 342 -12.50 22.81 -44.67
N PRO A 343 -13.44 23.77 -44.50
CA PRO A 343 -14.58 23.58 -43.59
C PRO A 343 -15.47 22.37 -43.90
N GLN A 344 -15.45 21.90 -45.15
CA GLN A 344 -16.17 20.70 -45.59
C GLN A 344 -15.51 19.40 -45.06
N GLU A 345 -14.20 19.38 -44.82
CA GLU A 345 -13.48 18.23 -44.26
C GLU A 345 -13.89 17.95 -42.80
N LEU A 346 -14.40 18.95 -42.07
CA LEU A 346 -14.90 18.80 -40.70
C LEU A 346 -15.98 17.72 -40.57
N PHE A 347 -16.82 17.55 -41.59
CA PHE A 347 -17.80 16.46 -41.63
C PHE A 347 -17.12 15.09 -41.75
N VAL A 348 -16.07 14.98 -42.56
CA VAL A 348 -15.28 13.74 -42.70
C VAL A 348 -14.51 13.44 -41.41
N PHE A 349 -13.93 14.44 -40.76
CA PHE A 349 -13.28 14.26 -39.45
C PHE A 349 -14.27 13.82 -38.36
N ALA A 350 -15.51 14.30 -38.36
CA ALA A 350 -16.57 13.80 -37.48
C ALA A 350 -16.96 12.34 -37.79
N LEU A 351 -17.01 11.94 -39.08
CA LEU A 351 -17.24 10.54 -39.48
C LEU A 351 -16.09 9.62 -39.08
N ILE A 352 -14.83 10.06 -39.16
CA ILE A 352 -13.67 9.34 -38.62
C ILE A 352 -13.84 9.17 -37.11
N GLY A 353 -14.23 10.23 -36.40
CA GLY A 353 -14.57 10.17 -34.97
C GLY A 353 -15.60 9.09 -34.67
N ALA A 354 -16.71 9.07 -35.42
CA ALA A 354 -17.77 8.08 -35.23
C ALA A 354 -17.29 6.63 -35.51
N PHE A 355 -16.54 6.41 -36.59
CA PHE A 355 -15.96 5.10 -36.91
C PHE A 355 -14.95 4.65 -35.84
N CYS A 356 -14.08 5.55 -35.38
CA CYS A 356 -13.13 5.28 -34.30
C CYS A 356 -13.81 5.03 -32.94
N GLY A 357 -14.97 5.63 -32.68
CA GLY A 357 -15.80 5.36 -31.51
C GLY A 357 -16.38 3.94 -31.52
N LEU A 358 -17.03 3.55 -32.63
CA LEU A 358 -17.60 2.21 -32.82
C LEU A 358 -16.53 1.12 -32.76
N THR A 359 -15.42 1.29 -33.49
CA THR A 359 -14.31 0.33 -33.50
C THR A 359 -13.53 0.31 -32.19
N GLY A 360 -13.45 1.43 -31.46
CA GLY A 360 -12.86 1.52 -30.13
C GLY A 360 -13.67 0.77 -29.07
N ALA A 361 -15.00 0.92 -29.07
CA ALA A 361 -15.88 0.12 -28.22
C ALA A 361 -15.77 -1.38 -28.53
N PHE A 362 -15.75 -1.75 -29.81
CA PHE A 362 -15.52 -3.13 -30.24
C PHE A 362 -14.15 -3.66 -29.81
N TYR A 363 -13.09 -2.85 -29.84
CA TYR A 363 -11.76 -3.22 -29.34
C TYR A 363 -11.77 -3.56 -27.85
N VAL A 364 -12.37 -2.70 -27.01
CA VAL A 364 -12.46 -2.95 -25.56
C VAL A 364 -13.33 -4.18 -25.27
N TRP A 365 -14.44 -4.36 -25.99
CA TRP A 365 -15.28 -5.56 -25.89
C TRP A 365 -14.50 -6.82 -26.27
N ALA A 366 -13.81 -6.84 -27.42
CA ALA A 366 -13.06 -7.99 -27.90
C ALA A 366 -11.90 -8.35 -26.96
N HIS A 367 -11.17 -7.35 -26.46
CA HIS A 367 -10.16 -7.52 -25.42
C HIS A 367 -10.75 -8.13 -24.14
N ARG A 368 -11.89 -7.60 -23.65
CA ARG A 368 -12.59 -8.14 -22.48
C ARG A 368 -13.01 -9.59 -22.69
N GLN A 369 -13.61 -9.94 -23.83
CA GLN A 369 -14.03 -11.31 -24.12
C GLN A 369 -12.83 -12.27 -24.23
N TYR A 370 -11.74 -11.86 -24.89
CA TYR A 370 -10.53 -12.68 -25.00
C TYR A 370 -9.91 -12.96 -23.62
N VAL A 371 -9.77 -11.94 -22.76
CA VAL A 371 -9.25 -12.12 -21.39
C VAL A 371 -10.17 -12.99 -20.53
N MET A 372 -11.49 -12.86 -20.68
CA MET A 372 -12.45 -13.71 -19.96
C MET A 372 -12.42 -15.16 -20.47
N PHE A 373 -12.33 -15.39 -21.78
CA PHE A 373 -12.17 -16.73 -22.38
C PHE A 373 -10.92 -17.44 -21.85
N MET A 374 -9.77 -16.76 -21.86
CA MET A 374 -8.49 -17.28 -21.36
C MET A 374 -8.53 -17.67 -19.86
N ARG A 375 -9.45 -17.07 -19.08
CA ARG A 375 -9.60 -17.35 -17.63
C ARG A 375 -10.72 -18.32 -17.30
N ASN A 376 -11.80 -18.34 -18.08
CA ASN A 376 -12.95 -19.22 -17.86
C ASN A 376 -12.68 -20.66 -18.34
N SER A 377 -11.80 -20.83 -19.33
CA SER A 377 -11.40 -22.15 -19.82
C SER A 377 -10.51 -22.87 -18.79
N LYS A 378 -11.08 -23.86 -18.07
CA LYS A 378 -10.36 -24.67 -17.06
C LYS A 378 -9.05 -25.25 -17.62
N THR A 379 -9.05 -25.74 -18.86
CA THR A 379 -7.87 -26.36 -19.52
C THR A 379 -6.77 -25.34 -19.83
N ILE A 380 -7.13 -24.17 -20.37
CA ILE A 380 -6.16 -23.09 -20.65
C ILE A 380 -5.59 -22.55 -19.34
N ASN A 381 -6.43 -22.33 -18.32
CA ASN A 381 -5.97 -21.82 -17.02
C ASN A 381 -5.01 -22.82 -16.32
N ALA A 382 -5.33 -24.11 -16.31
CA ALA A 382 -4.43 -25.14 -15.78
C ALA A 382 -3.10 -25.23 -16.56
N PHE A 383 -3.14 -25.11 -17.90
CA PHE A 383 -1.94 -25.04 -18.73
C PHE A 383 -1.10 -23.79 -18.46
N LEU A 384 -1.73 -22.62 -18.26
CA LEU A 384 -1.06 -21.37 -17.90
C LEU A 384 -0.41 -21.43 -16.52
N GLN A 385 -1.03 -22.13 -15.56
CA GLN A 385 -0.47 -22.35 -14.23
C GLN A 385 0.73 -23.29 -14.28
N LYS A 386 0.62 -24.45 -14.95
CA LYS A 386 1.72 -25.42 -15.07
C LYS A 386 2.89 -24.91 -15.91
N ASN A 387 2.62 -24.24 -17.04
CA ASN A 387 3.62 -23.86 -18.04
C ASN A 387 3.71 -22.33 -18.21
N ARG A 388 3.86 -21.58 -17.11
CA ARG A 388 3.75 -20.10 -17.07
C ARG A 388 4.65 -19.35 -18.07
N PHE A 389 5.82 -19.88 -18.41
CA PHE A 389 6.74 -19.28 -19.38
C PHE A 389 6.44 -19.67 -20.84
N LEU A 390 5.76 -20.79 -21.07
CA LEU A 390 5.49 -21.31 -22.41
C LEU A 390 4.48 -20.43 -23.18
N TYR A 391 3.47 -19.87 -22.50
CA TYR A 391 2.51 -18.95 -23.13
C TYR A 391 3.16 -17.65 -23.64
N PRO A 392 3.95 -16.89 -22.85
CA PRO A 392 4.76 -15.78 -23.37
C PRO A 392 5.63 -16.16 -24.57
N GLY A 393 6.31 -17.31 -24.50
CA GLY A 393 7.16 -17.81 -25.59
C GLY A 393 6.39 -18.11 -26.89
N ILE A 394 5.24 -18.79 -26.80
CA ILE A 394 4.40 -19.11 -27.96
C ILE A 394 3.82 -17.85 -28.60
N ILE A 395 3.31 -16.90 -27.81
CA ILE A 395 2.79 -15.64 -28.37
C ILE A 395 3.91 -14.81 -29.00
N ALA A 396 5.08 -14.74 -28.36
CA ALA A 396 6.24 -14.04 -28.92
C ALA A 396 6.73 -14.68 -30.22
N LEU A 397 6.72 -16.02 -30.32
CA LEU A 397 7.04 -16.75 -31.54
C LEU A 397 6.03 -16.40 -32.64
N LEU A 398 4.74 -16.62 -32.41
CA LEU A 398 3.67 -16.38 -33.39
C LEU A 398 3.70 -14.95 -33.93
N VAL A 399 3.77 -13.93 -33.05
CA VAL A 399 3.79 -12.52 -33.48
C VAL A 399 5.09 -12.19 -34.22
N SER A 400 6.24 -12.73 -33.82
CA SER A 400 7.50 -12.52 -34.55
C SER A 400 7.48 -13.18 -35.94
N THR A 401 6.91 -14.39 -36.06
CA THR A 401 6.70 -15.09 -37.33
C THR A 401 5.82 -14.29 -38.29
N PHE A 402 4.68 -13.75 -37.83
CA PHE A 402 3.83 -12.91 -38.67
C PHE A 402 4.43 -11.53 -39.01
N THR A 403 5.35 -11.02 -38.17
CA THR A 403 6.06 -9.76 -38.43
C THR A 403 7.32 -9.96 -39.29
N PHE A 404 7.66 -11.19 -39.69
CA PHE A 404 8.88 -11.49 -40.46
C PHE A 404 8.87 -10.79 -41.84
N PRO A 405 9.84 -9.92 -42.18
CA PRO A 405 9.72 -9.02 -43.33
C PRO A 405 9.60 -9.75 -44.67
N LEU A 406 10.39 -10.81 -44.90
CA LEU A 406 10.31 -11.63 -46.12
C LEU A 406 9.04 -12.50 -46.20
N GLY A 407 8.32 -12.67 -45.09
CA GLY A 407 7.07 -13.40 -45.00
C GLY A 407 5.87 -12.47 -45.10
N THR A 408 5.02 -12.48 -44.08
CA THR A 408 3.83 -11.62 -43.98
C THR A 408 4.14 -10.19 -43.52
N GLY A 409 5.34 -9.91 -43.00
CA GLY A 409 5.76 -8.59 -42.55
C GLY A 409 5.84 -7.53 -43.66
N GLN A 410 5.99 -7.93 -44.93
CA GLN A 410 5.97 -7.03 -46.10
C GLN A 410 4.67 -6.22 -46.24
N PHE A 411 3.53 -6.74 -45.76
CA PHE A 411 2.24 -6.04 -45.79
C PHE A 411 2.02 -5.11 -44.58
N VAL A 412 2.94 -5.15 -43.61
CA VAL A 412 2.78 -4.58 -42.26
C VAL A 412 3.90 -3.58 -41.93
N ALA A 413 4.81 -3.30 -42.87
CA ALA A 413 6.05 -2.56 -42.64
C ALA A 413 6.83 -3.12 -41.42
N GLY A 414 6.92 -4.46 -41.34
CA GLY A 414 7.41 -5.20 -40.16
C GLY A 414 8.89 -5.01 -39.84
N ASP A 415 9.66 -4.46 -40.77
CA ASP A 415 11.06 -4.06 -40.64
C ASP A 415 11.27 -2.70 -39.95
N LEU A 416 10.25 -1.83 -39.95
CA LEU A 416 10.27 -0.55 -39.25
C LEU A 416 10.02 -0.72 -37.73
N THR A 417 10.72 0.09 -36.92
CA THR A 417 10.43 0.20 -35.48
C THR A 417 9.04 0.82 -35.25
N THR A 418 8.45 0.55 -34.08
CA THR A 418 7.13 1.09 -33.69
C THR A 418 7.07 2.63 -33.74
N HIS A 419 8.18 3.30 -33.43
CA HIS A 419 8.35 4.75 -33.59
C HIS A 419 8.30 5.17 -35.06
N ASN A 420 9.11 4.52 -35.91
CA ASN A 420 9.24 4.90 -37.32
C ASN A 420 7.98 4.59 -38.14
N GLN A 421 7.20 3.57 -37.75
CA GLN A 421 5.87 3.31 -38.31
C GLN A 421 4.89 4.47 -38.07
N VAL A 422 4.91 5.11 -36.88
CA VAL A 422 4.08 6.29 -36.59
C VAL A 422 4.56 7.51 -37.38
N VAL A 423 5.87 7.75 -37.43
CA VAL A 423 6.46 8.84 -38.24
C VAL A 423 6.08 8.70 -39.72
N ALA A 424 6.13 7.49 -40.27
CA ALA A 424 5.71 7.24 -41.65
C ALA A 424 4.22 7.57 -41.86
N LEU A 425 3.32 7.09 -41.00
CA LEU A 425 1.88 7.38 -41.10
C LEU A 425 1.58 8.88 -41.03
N PHE A 426 2.33 9.66 -40.24
CA PHE A 426 2.20 11.13 -40.15
C PHE A 426 2.93 11.91 -41.25
N SER A 427 3.50 11.25 -42.26
CA SER A 427 4.14 11.91 -43.40
C SER A 427 3.20 12.88 -44.13
N ASN A 428 3.73 14.05 -44.49
CA ASN A 428 2.98 15.20 -45.01
C ASN A 428 2.68 15.14 -46.53
N PHE A 429 3.02 14.04 -47.20
CA PHE A 429 2.76 13.80 -48.62
C PHE A 429 1.83 12.59 -48.80
N THR A 430 1.12 12.55 -49.93
CA THR A 430 0.18 11.47 -50.28
C THR A 430 0.89 10.27 -50.89
N TRP A 431 0.58 9.05 -50.43
CA TRP A 431 1.24 7.82 -50.89
C TRP A 431 0.63 7.26 -52.19
N SER A 432 -0.58 7.66 -52.54
CA SER A 432 -1.30 7.24 -53.77
C SER A 432 -0.97 8.09 -55.02
N LYS A 433 0.04 8.97 -54.94
CA LYS A 433 0.47 9.89 -56.01
C LYS A 433 1.30 9.14 -57.07
N ALA A 434 1.35 9.66 -58.30
CA ALA A 434 2.13 9.04 -59.39
C ALA A 434 3.64 9.37 -59.35
N ASN A 435 4.01 10.59 -58.96
CA ASN A 435 5.39 11.09 -58.99
C ASN A 435 5.88 11.42 -57.58
N HIS A 436 6.96 10.76 -57.15
CA HIS A 436 7.57 10.90 -55.82
C HIS A 436 9.00 11.44 -55.91
N THR A 437 9.47 12.08 -54.85
CA THR A 437 10.92 12.28 -54.64
C THR A 437 11.58 10.99 -54.11
N PRO A 438 12.90 10.80 -54.27
CA PRO A 438 13.59 9.61 -53.76
C PRO A 438 13.45 9.38 -52.24
N ILE A 439 13.19 10.45 -51.47
CA ILE A 439 12.95 10.39 -50.02
C ILE A 439 11.54 9.86 -49.73
N GLU A 440 10.52 10.30 -50.47
CA GLU A 440 9.16 9.77 -50.39
C GLU A 440 9.12 8.29 -50.79
N GLU A 441 9.80 7.92 -51.87
CA GLU A 441 9.87 6.55 -52.37
C GLU A 441 10.53 5.60 -51.35
N GLY A 442 11.58 6.06 -50.66
CA GLY A 442 12.20 5.33 -49.56
C GLY A 442 11.23 5.01 -48.42
N ILE A 443 10.27 5.90 -48.12
CA ILE A 443 9.22 5.63 -47.13
C ILE A 443 8.17 4.68 -47.70
N ILE A 444 7.68 4.93 -48.92
CA ILE A 444 6.61 4.15 -49.57
C ILE A 444 7.02 2.69 -49.78
N LYS A 445 8.32 2.41 -49.99
CA LYS A 445 8.85 1.04 -50.15
C LYS A 445 8.49 0.09 -49.00
N HIS A 446 8.28 0.60 -47.79
CA HIS A 446 7.85 -0.22 -46.63
C HIS A 446 6.34 -0.47 -46.58
N TRP A 447 5.54 0.27 -47.35
CA TRP A 447 4.07 0.28 -47.32
C TRP A 447 3.41 -0.16 -48.64
N LYS A 448 4.21 -0.49 -49.66
CA LYS A 448 3.79 -0.94 -50.99
C LYS A 448 4.55 -2.23 -51.34
N THR A 449 3.89 -3.18 -52.02
CA THR A 449 4.59 -4.29 -52.68
C THR A 449 4.39 -4.19 -54.20
N ASP A 450 5.13 -4.99 -54.97
CA ASP A 450 5.01 -4.99 -56.44
C ASP A 450 3.63 -5.44 -56.95
N TYR A 451 2.84 -6.11 -56.10
CA TYR A 451 1.56 -6.73 -56.43
C TYR A 451 0.39 -6.27 -55.54
N THR A 452 0.63 -5.46 -54.49
CA THR A 452 -0.42 -4.86 -53.65
C THR A 452 -0.33 -3.34 -53.58
N GLY A 453 -1.48 -2.69 -53.75
CA GLY A 453 -1.63 -1.25 -53.55
C GLY A 453 -1.55 -0.84 -52.08
N VAL A 454 -1.10 0.38 -51.84
CA VAL A 454 -0.87 0.98 -50.50
C VAL A 454 -2.06 0.83 -49.56
N ILE A 455 -3.28 1.05 -50.04
CA ILE A 455 -4.50 0.95 -49.22
C ILE A 455 -4.74 -0.48 -48.72
N LEU A 456 -4.45 -1.50 -49.54
CA LEU A 456 -4.61 -2.90 -49.13
C LEU A 456 -3.61 -3.27 -48.03
N ASN A 457 -2.37 -2.80 -48.15
CA ASN A 457 -1.36 -2.98 -47.11
C ASN A 457 -1.74 -2.25 -45.81
N LEU A 458 -2.25 -1.01 -45.90
CA LEU A 458 -2.79 -0.30 -44.74
C LEU A 458 -3.95 -1.06 -44.08
N ILE A 459 -4.85 -1.68 -44.84
CA ILE A 459 -5.94 -2.50 -44.28
C ILE A 459 -5.39 -3.74 -43.56
N ILE A 460 -4.45 -4.46 -44.18
CA ILE A 460 -3.80 -5.65 -43.59
C ILE A 460 -3.04 -5.26 -42.30
N TYR A 461 -2.25 -4.18 -42.34
CA TYR A 461 -1.53 -3.60 -41.20
C TYR A 461 -2.47 -3.27 -40.02
N ASN A 462 -3.63 -2.66 -40.28
CA ASN A 462 -4.59 -2.33 -39.24
C ASN A 462 -5.23 -3.58 -38.63
N ILE A 463 -5.68 -4.53 -39.44
CA ILE A 463 -6.26 -5.79 -38.97
C ILE A 463 -5.24 -6.59 -38.14
N PHE A 464 -4.00 -6.70 -38.62
CA PHE A 464 -2.92 -7.36 -37.89
C PHE A 464 -2.61 -6.65 -36.57
N THR A 465 -2.39 -5.33 -36.58
CA THR A 465 -2.06 -4.57 -35.37
C THR A 465 -3.20 -4.61 -34.34
N PHE A 466 -4.47 -4.57 -34.79
CA PHE A 466 -5.65 -4.75 -33.93
C PHE A 466 -5.61 -6.10 -33.21
N LEU A 467 -5.50 -7.21 -33.95
CA LEU A 467 -5.49 -8.56 -33.39
C LEU A 467 -4.25 -8.81 -32.51
N SER A 468 -3.05 -8.49 -32.98
CA SER A 468 -1.81 -8.71 -32.24
C SER A 468 -1.72 -7.85 -30.99
N SER A 469 -2.27 -6.63 -30.96
CA SER A 469 -2.27 -5.82 -29.73
C SER A 469 -3.13 -6.45 -28.62
N ILE A 470 -4.28 -7.05 -28.96
CA ILE A 470 -5.14 -7.77 -28.01
C ILE A 470 -4.44 -9.02 -27.46
N VAL A 471 -3.75 -9.77 -28.33
CA VAL A 471 -3.06 -11.02 -27.91
C VAL A 471 -1.74 -10.72 -27.18
N CYS A 472 -1.07 -9.60 -27.47
CA CYS A 472 0.11 -9.18 -26.72
C CYS A 472 -0.22 -8.55 -25.35
N SER A 473 -1.37 -7.87 -25.19
CA SER A 473 -1.73 -7.22 -23.92
C SER A 473 -2.00 -8.22 -22.78
N THR A 474 -2.32 -9.48 -23.10
CA THR A 474 -2.59 -10.55 -22.13
C THR A 474 -1.34 -11.30 -21.67
N ILE A 475 -0.17 -11.04 -22.26
CA ILE A 475 1.10 -11.66 -21.83
C ILE A 475 1.44 -11.16 -20.40
N PRO A 476 1.84 -12.03 -19.45
CA PRO A 476 2.21 -11.66 -18.08
C PRO A 476 3.57 -10.92 -17.97
N VAL A 477 3.69 -9.77 -18.64
CA VAL A 477 4.84 -8.84 -18.64
C VAL A 477 4.38 -7.41 -18.32
N PRO A 478 5.26 -6.50 -17.88
CA PRO A 478 4.93 -5.08 -17.73
C PRO A 478 4.70 -4.44 -19.10
N SER A 479 3.45 -4.04 -19.37
CA SER A 479 3.03 -3.56 -20.68
C SER A 479 1.93 -2.48 -20.61
N GLY A 480 1.99 -1.50 -21.51
CA GLY A 480 0.96 -0.50 -21.74
C GLY A 480 0.29 -0.69 -23.11
N ILE A 481 -0.99 -0.33 -23.21
CA ILE A 481 -1.83 -0.55 -24.42
C ILE A 481 -1.97 0.70 -25.32
N PHE A 482 -1.47 1.85 -24.88
CA PHE A 482 -1.70 3.14 -25.55
C PHE A 482 -1.06 3.25 -26.94
N ILE A 483 0.25 2.97 -27.08
CA ILE A 483 0.96 3.10 -28.37
C ILE A 483 0.40 2.16 -29.47
N PRO A 484 0.05 0.89 -29.19
CA PRO A 484 -0.64 0.04 -30.17
C PRO A 484 -1.98 0.60 -30.64
N VAL A 485 -2.81 1.09 -29.71
CA VAL A 485 -4.09 1.74 -30.01
C VAL A 485 -3.86 3.00 -30.85
N PHE A 486 -2.88 3.82 -30.49
CA PHE A 486 -2.50 5.02 -31.23
C PHE A 486 -2.09 4.73 -32.68
N LYS A 487 -1.32 3.65 -32.89
CA LYS A 487 -0.94 3.15 -34.23
C LYS A 487 -2.15 2.71 -35.07
N ILE A 488 -3.14 2.05 -34.46
CA ILE A 488 -4.37 1.60 -35.15
C ILE A 488 -5.21 2.82 -35.56
N GLY A 489 -5.36 3.81 -34.66
CA GLY A 489 -6.00 5.07 -34.99
C GLY A 489 -5.29 5.82 -36.13
N ALA A 490 -3.95 5.89 -36.08
CA ALA A 490 -3.15 6.51 -37.14
C ALA A 490 -3.34 5.80 -38.49
N GLY A 491 -3.42 4.47 -38.48
CA GLY A 491 -3.70 3.67 -39.67
C GLY A 491 -5.10 3.89 -40.24
N PHE A 492 -6.15 3.92 -39.42
CA PHE A 492 -7.52 4.24 -39.88
C PHE A 492 -7.62 5.66 -40.44
N GLY A 493 -7.00 6.63 -39.77
CA GLY A 493 -6.94 8.01 -40.25
C GLY A 493 -6.20 8.11 -41.59
N ARG A 494 -5.06 7.41 -41.74
CA ARG A 494 -4.31 7.37 -43.01
C ARG A 494 -5.13 6.79 -44.16
N ILE A 495 -5.86 5.69 -43.92
CA ILE A 495 -6.75 5.10 -44.92
C ILE A 495 -7.80 6.14 -45.39
N MET A 496 -8.46 6.83 -44.47
CA MET A 496 -9.46 7.84 -44.86
C MET A 496 -8.84 9.02 -45.62
N GLY A 497 -7.62 9.46 -45.25
CA GLY A 497 -6.91 10.51 -45.97
C GLY A 497 -6.53 10.14 -47.40
N GLU A 498 -6.02 8.93 -47.63
CA GLU A 498 -5.71 8.42 -48.98
C GLU A 498 -6.99 8.20 -49.81
N LEU A 499 -8.09 7.73 -49.19
CA LEU A 499 -9.40 7.63 -49.85
C LEU A 499 -9.96 9.00 -50.24
N MET A 500 -9.85 10.01 -49.36
CA MET A 500 -10.25 11.39 -49.66
C MET A 500 -9.45 11.97 -50.83
N HIS A 501 -8.15 11.68 -50.94
CA HIS A 501 -7.38 12.07 -52.12
C HIS A 501 -7.86 11.36 -53.40
N ILE A 502 -8.23 10.07 -53.33
CA ILE A 502 -8.74 9.34 -54.50
C ILE A 502 -10.13 9.86 -54.94
N TRP A 503 -10.98 10.29 -54.01
CA TRP A 503 -12.26 10.94 -54.33
C TRP A 503 -12.10 12.38 -54.84
N PHE A 504 -11.07 13.10 -54.39
CA PHE A 504 -10.77 14.48 -54.80
C PHE A 504 -9.30 14.65 -55.24
N PRO A 505 -8.87 14.10 -56.40
CA PRO A 505 -7.45 14.04 -56.76
C PRO A 505 -6.78 15.40 -56.99
N GLN A 506 -7.57 16.41 -57.37
CA GLN A 506 -7.08 17.79 -57.54
C GLN A 506 -7.02 18.55 -56.21
N GLY A 507 -7.65 18.05 -55.14
CA GLY A 507 -7.89 18.76 -53.89
C GLY A 507 -9.32 19.27 -53.75
N MET A 508 -9.60 19.87 -52.59
CA MET A 508 -10.86 20.56 -52.28
C MET A 508 -10.79 22.00 -52.81
N ARG A 509 -11.94 22.60 -53.16
CA ARG A 509 -11.98 23.97 -53.72
C ARG A 509 -12.81 24.90 -52.85
N TYR A 510 -12.14 25.83 -52.18
CA TYR A 510 -12.77 26.85 -51.34
C TYR A 510 -12.13 28.23 -51.54
N GLY A 511 -12.92 29.30 -51.44
CA GLY A 511 -12.46 30.68 -51.62
C GLY A 511 -11.88 31.05 -52.99
N GLY A 512 -11.84 30.13 -53.95
CA GLY A 512 -11.19 30.28 -55.26
C GLY A 512 -9.86 29.52 -55.38
N ASN A 513 -9.20 29.22 -54.25
CA ASN A 513 -8.01 28.39 -54.17
C ASN A 513 -8.37 26.89 -54.25
N ILE A 514 -7.35 26.04 -54.42
CA ILE A 514 -7.48 24.58 -54.42
C ILE A 514 -6.53 24.00 -53.36
N SER A 515 -7.09 23.38 -52.33
CA SER A 515 -6.41 22.83 -51.17
C SER A 515 -6.05 21.36 -51.43
N GLN A 516 -4.77 21.00 -51.47
CA GLN A 516 -4.38 19.60 -51.58
C GLN A 516 -4.56 18.88 -50.24
N ILE A 517 -5.36 17.82 -50.25
CA ILE A 517 -5.64 16.97 -49.08
C ILE A 517 -4.33 16.32 -48.60
N ILE A 518 -4.02 16.43 -47.30
CA ILE A 518 -2.83 15.83 -46.67
C ILE A 518 -3.25 14.62 -45.82
N PRO A 519 -3.00 13.36 -46.25
CA PRO A 519 -3.39 12.18 -45.48
C PRO A 519 -2.69 12.04 -44.11
N GLY A 520 -1.55 12.70 -43.91
CA GLY A 520 -0.89 12.78 -42.60
C GLY A 520 -1.71 13.54 -41.54
N GLY A 521 -2.44 14.59 -41.94
CA GLY A 521 -3.36 15.30 -41.04
C GLY A 521 -4.49 14.38 -40.58
N TYR A 522 -5.13 13.70 -41.52
CA TYR A 522 -6.14 12.66 -41.28
C TYR A 522 -5.61 11.52 -40.38
N ALA A 523 -4.36 11.09 -40.57
CA ALA A 523 -3.71 10.11 -39.69
C ALA A 523 -3.60 10.62 -38.24
N THR A 524 -3.20 11.87 -38.00
CA THR A 524 -3.17 12.43 -36.62
C THR A 524 -4.56 12.52 -35.99
N VAL A 525 -5.61 12.82 -36.78
CA VAL A 525 -7.00 12.84 -36.32
C VAL A 525 -7.48 11.45 -35.90
N GLY A 526 -7.26 10.43 -36.74
CA GLY A 526 -7.61 9.04 -36.40
C GLY A 526 -6.84 8.52 -35.17
N ALA A 527 -5.56 8.86 -35.06
CA ALA A 527 -4.70 8.48 -33.93
C ALA A 527 -5.23 9.03 -32.60
N ALA A 528 -5.64 10.31 -32.58
CA ALA A 528 -6.28 10.92 -31.43
C ALA A 528 -7.65 10.29 -31.15
N ALA A 529 -8.51 10.18 -32.16
CA ALA A 529 -9.90 9.75 -32.01
C ALA A 529 -10.03 8.30 -31.49
N PHE A 530 -9.23 7.36 -32.00
CA PHE A 530 -9.27 5.96 -31.55
C PHE A 530 -8.65 5.77 -30.16
N SER A 531 -7.53 6.45 -29.84
CA SER A 531 -6.97 6.44 -28.49
C SER A 531 -7.89 7.09 -27.45
N GLY A 532 -8.56 8.19 -27.79
CA GLY A 532 -9.58 8.81 -26.95
C GLY A 532 -10.76 7.87 -26.69
N ALA A 533 -11.27 7.21 -27.74
CA ALA A 533 -12.37 6.23 -27.65
C ALA A 533 -12.04 5.02 -26.77
N VAL A 534 -10.84 4.44 -26.88
CA VAL A 534 -10.46 3.25 -26.08
C VAL A 534 -10.17 3.59 -24.61
N THR A 535 -9.73 4.82 -24.33
CA THR A 535 -9.38 5.28 -22.96
C THR A 535 -10.46 6.09 -22.24
N HIS A 536 -11.50 6.54 -22.97
CA HIS A 536 -12.49 7.53 -22.54
C HIS A 536 -11.89 8.91 -22.16
N THR A 537 -10.89 9.37 -22.89
CA THR A 537 -10.18 10.64 -22.61
C THR A 537 -10.27 11.65 -23.75
N ILE A 538 -10.33 12.93 -23.40
CA ILE A 538 -10.30 14.08 -24.32
C ILE A 538 -8.89 14.67 -24.35
N SER A 539 -8.18 14.64 -23.22
CA SER A 539 -6.75 14.99 -23.06
C SER A 539 -5.81 14.39 -24.10
N VAL A 540 -6.15 13.25 -24.71
CA VAL A 540 -5.40 12.65 -25.83
C VAL A 540 -5.26 13.60 -27.02
N ALA A 541 -6.24 14.47 -27.30
CA ALA A 541 -6.10 15.53 -28.31
C ALA A 541 -4.90 16.44 -27.99
N VAL A 542 -4.78 16.87 -26.73
CA VAL A 542 -3.69 17.75 -26.25
C VAL A 542 -2.33 17.05 -26.30
N ILE A 543 -2.28 15.77 -25.90
CA ILE A 543 -1.08 14.94 -26.05
C ILE A 543 -0.64 14.90 -27.52
N VAL A 544 -1.56 14.71 -28.47
CA VAL A 544 -1.24 14.67 -29.90
C VAL A 544 -0.66 16.00 -30.38
N PHE A 545 -1.25 17.15 -30.04
CA PHE A 545 -0.69 18.45 -30.46
C PHE A 545 0.72 18.70 -29.90
N GLU A 546 0.99 18.31 -28.65
CA GLU A 546 2.31 18.44 -28.03
C GLU A 546 3.34 17.45 -28.60
N MET A 547 2.91 16.26 -29.03
CA MET A 547 3.78 15.25 -29.66
C MET A 547 4.06 15.54 -31.15
N THR A 548 3.10 16.10 -31.91
CA THR A 548 3.31 16.50 -33.31
C THR A 548 4.03 17.85 -33.42
N GLY A 549 3.89 18.71 -32.42
CA GLY A 549 4.45 20.07 -32.43
C GLY A 549 3.71 21.06 -33.33
N GLN A 550 2.53 20.71 -33.86
CA GLN A 550 1.69 21.59 -34.67
C GLN A 550 0.24 21.61 -34.17
N ILE A 551 -0.30 22.82 -33.97
CA ILE A 551 -1.68 23.06 -33.50
C ILE A 551 -2.68 23.31 -34.64
N THR A 552 -2.27 23.21 -35.90
CA THR A 552 -3.09 23.60 -37.07
C THR A 552 -4.40 22.81 -37.18
N HIS A 553 -4.41 21.54 -36.77
CA HIS A 553 -5.56 20.64 -36.84
C HIS A 553 -6.39 20.59 -35.53
N ILE A 554 -6.30 21.60 -34.66
CA ILE A 554 -6.90 21.57 -33.32
C ILE A 554 -8.42 21.33 -33.32
N VAL A 555 -9.17 22.03 -34.17
CA VAL A 555 -10.63 21.89 -34.28
C VAL A 555 -11.04 20.51 -34.84
N PRO A 556 -10.50 20.04 -35.99
CA PRO A 556 -10.70 18.67 -36.47
C PRO A 556 -10.48 17.58 -35.41
N ILE A 557 -9.35 17.64 -34.70
CA ILE A 557 -8.98 16.62 -33.70
C ILE A 557 -9.94 16.66 -32.51
N MET A 558 -10.30 17.84 -32.01
CA MET A 558 -11.28 17.96 -30.92
C MET A 558 -12.66 17.41 -31.31
N ILE A 559 -13.16 17.73 -32.51
CA ILE A 559 -14.46 17.23 -32.99
C ILE A 559 -14.42 15.69 -33.09
N ALA A 560 -13.41 15.12 -33.73
CA ALA A 560 -13.30 13.67 -33.89
C ALA A 560 -13.18 12.94 -32.55
N VAL A 561 -12.40 13.46 -31.59
CA VAL A 561 -12.23 12.88 -30.25
C VAL A 561 -13.49 12.99 -29.40
N LEU A 562 -14.23 14.10 -29.47
CA LEU A 562 -15.50 14.26 -28.76
C LEU A 562 -16.57 13.30 -29.31
N THR A 563 -16.69 13.20 -30.64
CA THR A 563 -17.61 12.24 -31.28
C THR A 563 -17.23 10.79 -30.99
N SER A 564 -15.94 10.44 -31.01
CA SER A 564 -15.50 9.06 -30.74
C SER A 564 -15.71 8.65 -29.29
N ASN A 565 -15.42 9.53 -28.33
CA ASN A 565 -15.63 9.27 -26.90
C ASN A 565 -17.12 9.21 -26.55
N ALA A 566 -17.95 10.08 -27.13
CA ALA A 566 -19.41 10.05 -26.94
C ALA A 566 -20.03 8.72 -27.42
N ILE A 567 -19.58 8.17 -28.54
CA ILE A 567 -20.05 6.86 -29.04
C ILE A 567 -19.47 5.70 -28.22
N ALA A 568 -18.18 5.74 -27.88
CA ALA A 568 -17.54 4.67 -27.12
C ALA A 568 -18.15 4.49 -25.72
N SER A 569 -18.34 5.59 -24.99
CA SER A 569 -18.87 5.60 -23.62
C SER A 569 -20.35 5.18 -23.50
N LEU A 570 -21.10 5.19 -24.61
CA LEU A 570 -22.46 4.64 -24.69
C LEU A 570 -22.49 3.11 -24.92
N LEU A 571 -21.38 2.52 -25.38
CA LEU A 571 -21.32 1.13 -25.87
C LEU A 571 -20.43 0.21 -25.02
N ALA A 572 -19.38 0.74 -24.40
CA ALA A 572 -18.41 -0.03 -23.61
C ALA A 572 -17.91 0.78 -22.39
N PRO A 573 -17.41 0.13 -21.33
CA PRO A 573 -16.57 0.80 -20.32
C PRO A 573 -15.17 1.10 -20.91
N SER A 574 -14.40 1.98 -20.26
CA SER A 574 -13.01 2.25 -20.68
C SER A 574 -12.13 0.99 -20.60
N ILE A 575 -11.04 0.94 -21.35
CA ILE A 575 -10.08 -0.17 -21.29
C ILE A 575 -9.53 -0.39 -19.87
N TYR A 576 -9.30 0.69 -19.11
CA TYR A 576 -8.77 0.60 -17.76
C TYR A 576 -9.81 0.07 -16.78
N ASP A 577 -11.06 0.54 -16.86
CA ASP A 577 -12.15 0.09 -16.00
C ASP A 577 -12.55 -1.35 -16.30
N SER A 578 -12.51 -1.77 -17.57
CA SER A 578 -12.65 -3.18 -17.93
C SER A 578 -11.55 -4.04 -17.29
N ILE A 579 -10.31 -3.56 -17.17
CA ILE A 579 -9.23 -4.30 -16.50
C ILE A 579 -9.44 -4.32 -14.97
N ILE A 580 -9.93 -3.24 -14.36
CA ILE A 580 -10.31 -3.18 -12.93
C ILE A 580 -11.36 -4.26 -12.62
N LEU A 581 -12.44 -4.30 -13.40
CA LEU A 581 -13.54 -5.27 -13.27
C LEU A 581 -13.05 -6.71 -13.44
N ILE A 582 -12.25 -6.98 -14.49
CA ILE A 582 -11.64 -8.30 -14.73
C ILE A 582 -10.76 -8.72 -13.54
N LYS A 583 -9.92 -7.82 -13.02
CA LYS A 583 -9.06 -8.09 -11.85
C LYS A 583 -9.82 -8.15 -10.53
N LYS A 584 -11.12 -7.84 -10.52
CA LYS A 584 -11.99 -7.74 -9.31
C LYS A 584 -11.45 -6.79 -8.24
N LEU A 585 -10.62 -5.81 -8.60
CA LEU A 585 -9.99 -4.88 -7.67
C LEU A 585 -11.04 -4.16 -6.79
N PRO A 586 -10.69 -3.75 -5.56
CA PRO A 586 -11.59 -3.03 -4.65
C PRO A 586 -11.85 -1.59 -5.12
N TYR A 587 -12.61 -1.47 -6.20
CA TYR A 587 -13.07 -0.24 -6.83
C TYR A 587 -14.58 -0.12 -6.64
N LEU A 588 -15.09 1.06 -6.30
CA LEU A 588 -16.51 1.37 -6.37
C LEU A 588 -16.88 1.57 -7.85
N PRO A 589 -17.67 0.68 -8.49
CA PRO A 589 -18.07 0.89 -9.88
C PRO A 589 -18.99 2.10 -9.98
N ASP A 590 -18.77 2.92 -11.00
CA ASP A 590 -19.55 4.14 -11.20
C ASP A 590 -21.02 3.79 -11.55
N LEU A 591 -21.98 4.53 -10.97
CA LEU A 591 -23.41 4.21 -11.06
C LEU A 591 -23.96 4.46 -12.46
N LEU A 592 -24.59 3.45 -13.05
CA LEU A 592 -25.27 3.56 -14.35
C LEU A 592 -26.59 4.34 -14.17
N PRO A 593 -26.73 5.56 -14.73
CA PRO A 593 -27.89 6.42 -14.45
C PRO A 593 -29.21 5.89 -15.01
N SER A 594 -29.16 4.88 -15.89
CA SER A 594 -30.32 4.29 -16.57
C SER A 594 -31.13 3.31 -15.71
N SER A 595 -30.63 2.85 -14.56
CA SER A 595 -31.38 1.94 -13.67
C SER A 595 -32.20 2.73 -12.65
N SER A 596 -33.52 2.83 -12.88
CA SER A 596 -34.45 3.56 -12.01
C SER A 596 -34.49 3.04 -10.57
N GLY A 597 -34.16 1.75 -10.35
CA GLY A 597 -34.10 1.16 -9.01
C GLY A 597 -33.04 1.76 -8.09
N ILE A 598 -31.94 2.31 -8.63
CA ILE A 598 -30.82 2.89 -7.84
C ILE A 598 -31.29 4.04 -6.94
N TYR A 599 -32.31 4.79 -7.36
CA TYR A 599 -32.84 5.92 -6.59
C TYR A 599 -33.67 5.50 -5.37
N ASN A 600 -34.16 4.26 -5.35
CA ASN A 600 -35.03 3.71 -4.30
C ASN A 600 -34.29 2.87 -3.24
N ILE A 601 -32.97 2.71 -3.36
CA ILE A 601 -32.13 2.01 -2.37
C ILE A 601 -31.56 3.04 -1.39
N TYR A 602 -31.71 2.78 -0.10
CA TYR A 602 -31.31 3.65 1.01
C TYR A 602 -30.26 2.98 1.91
N VAL A 603 -29.58 3.77 2.74
CA VAL A 603 -28.56 3.26 3.69
C VAL A 603 -29.12 2.16 4.59
N GLU A 604 -30.38 2.26 4.99
CA GLU A 604 -31.04 1.29 5.88
C GLU A 604 -31.10 -0.15 5.34
N ASP A 605 -31.02 -0.32 4.02
CA ASP A 605 -31.11 -1.60 3.30
C ASP A 605 -29.77 -2.37 3.30
N PHE A 606 -28.64 -1.67 3.42
CA PHE A 606 -27.29 -2.26 3.28
C PHE A 606 -26.30 -1.90 4.41
N MET A 607 -26.71 -1.13 5.41
CA MET A 607 -25.89 -0.85 6.59
C MET A 607 -25.73 -2.07 7.51
N VAL A 608 -24.53 -2.26 8.07
CA VAL A 608 -24.28 -3.26 9.10
C VAL A 608 -24.80 -2.74 10.43
N ARG A 609 -25.86 -3.36 10.96
CA ARG A 609 -26.50 -2.97 12.23
C ARG A 609 -25.77 -3.52 13.48
N ASP A 610 -25.03 -4.63 13.34
CA ASP A 610 -24.18 -5.15 14.43
C ASP A 610 -22.86 -4.35 14.52
N VAL A 611 -22.95 -3.15 15.07
CA VAL A 611 -21.79 -2.27 15.29
C VAL A 611 -21.17 -2.55 16.66
N LYS A 612 -19.91 -2.97 16.69
CA LYS A 612 -19.16 -3.07 17.95
C LYS A 612 -18.64 -1.68 18.35
N TYR A 613 -18.96 -1.25 19.57
CA TYR A 613 -18.66 0.09 20.10
C TYR A 613 -17.87 0.01 21.41
N ILE A 614 -17.29 1.13 21.81
CA ILE A 614 -16.76 1.38 23.15
C ILE A 614 -17.59 2.50 23.79
N PHE A 615 -17.82 2.45 25.10
CA PHE A 615 -18.66 3.43 25.80
C PHE A 615 -17.90 4.11 26.94
N ASN A 616 -18.30 5.33 27.30
CA ASN A 616 -17.66 6.09 28.36
C ASN A 616 -17.91 5.42 29.72
N GLY A 617 -16.83 5.04 30.42
CA GLY A 617 -16.90 4.27 31.67
C GLY A 617 -16.82 2.75 31.54
N MET A 618 -16.62 2.21 30.33
CA MET A 618 -16.23 0.79 30.10
C MET A 618 -14.98 0.43 30.91
N THR A 619 -14.89 -0.78 31.49
CA THR A 619 -13.69 -1.20 32.24
C THR A 619 -12.49 -1.47 31.32
N TYR A 620 -11.28 -1.54 31.86
CA TYR A 620 -10.13 -1.95 31.07
C TYR A 620 -10.25 -3.42 30.60
N ASP A 621 -10.91 -4.35 31.33
CA ASP A 621 -11.08 -5.73 30.84
C ASP A 621 -12.18 -5.86 29.77
N ASP A 622 -13.32 -5.17 29.90
CA ASP A 622 -14.32 -5.07 28.83
C ASP A 622 -13.67 -4.56 27.52
N LEU A 623 -12.82 -3.53 27.63
CA LEU A 623 -12.08 -2.97 26.51
C LEU A 623 -11.09 -3.98 25.92
N LYS A 624 -10.34 -4.68 26.77
CA LYS A 624 -9.38 -5.74 26.39
C LYS A 624 -10.08 -6.96 25.78
N HIS A 625 -11.28 -7.31 26.23
CA HIS A 625 -12.14 -8.36 25.67
C HIS A 625 -12.63 -7.97 24.28
N THR A 626 -13.29 -6.79 24.19
CA THR A 626 -13.75 -6.18 22.93
C THR A 626 -12.63 -6.14 21.89
N LEU A 627 -11.40 -5.78 22.29
CA LEU A 627 -10.21 -5.77 21.44
C LEU A 627 -9.68 -7.19 21.09
N LYS A 628 -9.76 -8.18 21.99
CA LYS A 628 -9.35 -9.57 21.75
C LYS A 628 -10.24 -10.29 20.74
N GLU A 629 -11.54 -10.05 20.82
CA GLU A 629 -12.55 -10.57 19.88
C GLU A 629 -12.39 -9.90 18.51
N ASN A 630 -12.49 -8.57 18.49
CA ASN A 630 -12.60 -7.80 17.25
C ASN A 630 -11.23 -7.47 16.63
N ARG A 631 -10.40 -8.49 16.44
CA ARG A 631 -9.02 -8.39 15.92
C ARG A 631 -8.92 -7.73 14.53
N ARG A 632 -10.01 -7.73 13.75
CA ARG A 632 -10.07 -7.18 12.38
C ARG A 632 -10.37 -5.67 12.33
N LEU A 633 -11.00 -5.09 13.36
CA LEU A 633 -11.39 -3.67 13.36
C LEU A 633 -10.20 -2.76 13.65
N GLN A 634 -10.05 -1.68 12.87
CA GLN A 634 -8.95 -0.71 13.00
C GLN A 634 -9.32 0.54 13.82
N SER A 635 -10.61 0.87 13.92
CA SER A 635 -11.16 1.93 14.76
C SER A 635 -12.49 1.46 15.37
N PHE A 636 -12.85 2.02 16.53
CA PHE A 636 -14.09 1.74 17.23
C PHE A 636 -14.85 3.05 17.46
N PRO A 637 -16.18 3.10 17.22
CA PRO A 637 -17.00 4.23 17.63
C PRO A 637 -17.04 4.35 19.15
N LEU A 638 -16.84 5.56 19.66
CA LEU A 638 -17.08 5.91 21.05
C LEU A 638 -18.51 6.42 21.18
N VAL A 639 -19.31 5.79 22.03
CA VAL A 639 -20.63 6.28 22.45
C VAL A 639 -20.59 6.81 23.88
N ASP A 640 -21.55 7.65 24.25
CA ASP A 640 -21.71 8.09 25.65
C ASP A 640 -22.06 6.91 26.57
N LYS A 641 -23.20 6.24 26.31
CA LYS A 641 -23.70 5.12 27.12
C LYS A 641 -24.33 4.04 26.24
N PRO A 642 -24.32 2.76 26.65
CA PRO A 642 -24.98 1.67 25.92
C PRO A 642 -26.48 1.91 25.69
N GLU A 643 -27.18 2.51 26.66
CA GLU A 643 -28.62 2.82 26.55
C GLU A 643 -28.93 3.96 25.57
N SER A 644 -28.01 4.94 25.45
CA SER A 644 -28.23 6.14 24.63
C SER A 644 -27.75 5.96 23.19
N MET A 645 -26.70 5.14 23.00
CA MET A 645 -25.98 4.94 21.73
C MET A 645 -25.50 6.24 21.06
N VAL A 646 -25.46 7.37 21.78
CA VAL A 646 -25.09 8.67 21.20
C VAL A 646 -23.62 8.67 20.80
N LEU A 647 -23.35 8.84 19.51
CA LEU A 647 -22.01 8.79 18.92
C LEU A 647 -21.22 10.05 19.25
N LEU A 648 -20.13 9.91 20.01
CA LEU A 648 -19.21 10.99 20.39
C LEU A 648 -18.05 11.15 19.39
N GLY A 649 -17.62 10.06 18.76
CA GLY A 649 -16.49 10.04 17.83
C GLY A 649 -16.01 8.63 17.52
N SER A 650 -14.76 8.49 17.08
CA SER A 650 -14.08 7.19 16.99
C SER A 650 -12.69 7.24 17.63
N ILE A 651 -12.19 6.09 18.09
CA ILE A 651 -10.83 5.94 18.58
C ILE A 651 -10.13 4.79 17.82
N PRO A 652 -8.98 5.04 17.16
CA PRO A 652 -8.26 4.02 16.44
C PRO A 652 -7.65 3.00 17.41
N ARG A 653 -7.71 1.72 17.03
CA ARG A 653 -7.29 0.55 17.82
C ARG A 653 -5.89 0.69 18.44
N ILE A 654 -4.96 1.33 17.73
CA ILE A 654 -3.59 1.54 18.22
C ILE A 654 -3.53 2.46 19.45
N GLN A 655 -4.40 3.48 19.54
CA GLN A 655 -4.49 4.34 20.73
C GLN A 655 -5.10 3.58 21.92
N LEU A 656 -6.10 2.72 21.69
CA LEU A 656 -6.69 1.88 22.75
C LEU A 656 -5.69 0.87 23.31
N ILE A 657 -4.86 0.26 22.45
CA ILE A 657 -3.76 -0.61 22.87
C ILE A 657 -2.71 0.18 23.65
N GLN A 658 -2.34 1.39 23.19
CA GLN A 658 -1.41 2.27 23.91
C GLN A 658 -1.95 2.75 25.26
N LEU A 659 -3.26 2.96 25.38
CA LEU A 659 -3.93 3.30 26.65
C LEU A 659 -3.81 2.15 27.66
N ILE A 660 -4.09 0.91 27.25
CA ILE A 660 -3.89 -0.29 28.09
C ILE A 660 -2.40 -0.47 28.44
N GLU A 661 -1.48 -0.37 27.47
CA GLU A 661 -0.03 -0.52 27.71
C GLU A 661 0.53 0.62 28.59
N LYS A 662 -0.05 1.82 28.56
CA LYS A 662 0.33 2.93 29.46
C LYS A 662 -0.18 2.74 30.89
N HIS A 663 -1.33 2.07 31.06
CA HIS A 663 -1.91 1.82 32.39
C HIS A 663 -1.27 0.60 33.09
N ILE A 664 -1.15 -0.52 32.36
CA ILE A 664 -0.79 -1.84 32.91
C ILE A 664 0.60 -2.31 32.43
N GLY A 665 1.15 -1.72 31.37
CA GLY A 665 2.42 -2.13 30.80
C GLY A 665 3.62 -1.89 31.73
N ARG A 666 4.73 -2.57 31.40
CA ARG A 666 5.89 -2.77 32.28
C ARG A 666 6.43 -1.50 32.94
N GLU A 667 6.47 -0.36 32.25
CA GLU A 667 6.96 0.89 32.84
C GLU A 667 6.11 1.34 34.03
N ARG A 668 4.79 1.11 34.00
CA ARG A 668 3.91 1.46 35.13
C ARG A 668 4.01 0.44 36.26
N ARG A 669 4.15 -0.85 35.97
CA ARG A 669 4.41 -1.89 36.98
C ARG A 669 5.71 -1.63 37.75
N LEU A 670 6.78 -1.25 37.04
CA LEU A 670 8.05 -0.87 37.65
C LEU A 670 7.96 0.41 38.51
N GLN A 671 7.09 1.36 38.14
CA GLN A 671 6.82 2.54 38.99
C GLN A 671 6.06 2.16 40.27
N VAL A 672 5.06 1.27 40.19
CA VAL A 672 4.34 0.76 41.37
C VAL A 672 5.26 -0.06 42.27
N ALA A 673 6.09 -0.93 41.69
CA ALA A 673 7.10 -1.69 42.43
C ALA A 673 8.08 -0.78 43.19
N ALA A 674 8.60 0.27 42.53
CA ALA A 674 9.50 1.25 43.16
C ALA A 674 8.82 2.09 44.25
N ILE A 675 7.50 2.31 44.18
CA ILE A 675 6.72 2.95 45.24
C ILE A 675 6.56 1.98 46.42
N ARG A 676 6.08 0.74 46.19
CA ARG A 676 5.96 -0.30 47.21
C ARG A 676 7.29 -0.57 47.94
N GLN A 677 8.42 -0.54 47.23
CA GLN A 677 9.76 -0.66 47.82
C GLN A 677 10.11 0.50 48.75
N ARG A 678 9.83 1.76 48.35
CA ARG A 678 10.06 2.94 49.20
C ARG A 678 9.18 2.92 50.45
N GLU A 679 7.90 2.58 50.32
CA GLU A 679 6.98 2.46 51.45
C GLU A 679 7.41 1.36 52.42
N ALA A 680 7.97 0.25 51.92
CA ALA A 680 8.55 -0.80 52.75
C ALA A 680 9.84 -0.36 53.46
N GLU A 681 10.74 0.36 52.77
CA GLU A 681 11.93 0.97 53.40
C GLU A 681 11.56 2.00 54.46
N GLU A 682 10.54 2.82 54.23
CA GLU A 682 10.10 3.86 55.14
C GLU A 682 9.46 3.26 56.41
N LYS A 683 8.55 2.28 56.25
CA LYS A 683 8.02 1.50 57.38
C LYS A 683 9.11 0.76 58.16
N ALA A 684 10.06 0.13 57.48
CA ALA A 684 11.19 -0.54 58.15
C ALA A 684 12.06 0.46 58.94
N ARG A 685 12.22 1.70 58.47
CA ARG A 685 12.90 2.77 59.23
C ARG A 685 12.08 3.24 60.42
N GLU A 686 10.76 3.42 60.28
CA GLU A 686 9.88 3.76 61.41
C GLU A 686 9.88 2.67 62.49
N GLU A 687 9.78 1.40 62.10
CA GLU A 687 9.84 0.26 63.02
C GLU A 687 11.22 0.14 63.69
N ALA A 688 12.32 0.29 62.95
CA ALA A 688 13.65 0.33 63.53
C ALA A 688 13.83 1.51 64.51
N MET A 689 13.22 2.66 64.22
CA MET A 689 13.25 3.82 65.10
C MET A 689 12.42 3.59 66.38
N ARG A 690 11.23 3.00 66.28
CA ARG A 690 10.42 2.55 67.42
C ARG A 690 11.17 1.53 68.28
N GLN A 691 11.75 0.50 67.67
CA GLN A 691 12.55 -0.50 68.39
C GLN A 691 13.79 0.12 69.06
N ALA A 692 14.44 1.10 68.43
CA ALA A 692 15.55 1.83 69.04
C ALA A 692 15.09 2.70 70.23
N GLU A 693 13.87 3.27 70.17
CA GLU A 693 13.29 4.01 71.28
C GLU A 693 12.87 3.10 72.44
N GLU A 694 12.24 1.95 72.15
CA GLU A 694 11.94 0.93 73.16
C GLU A 694 13.20 0.38 73.84
N ARG A 695 14.27 0.14 73.08
CA ARG A 695 15.57 -0.28 73.63
C ARG A 695 16.18 0.78 74.54
N LYS A 696 15.96 2.07 74.29
CA LYS A 696 16.38 3.17 75.19
C LYS A 696 15.54 3.26 76.48
N ARG A 697 14.34 2.65 76.53
CA ARG A 697 13.42 2.70 77.67
C ARG A 697 13.53 1.53 78.65
N ARG A 698 14.48 0.58 78.47
CA ARG A 698 14.64 -0.61 79.33
C ARG A 698 16.01 -0.66 80.04
N PRO A 699 16.08 -0.55 81.39
CA PRO A 699 17.24 -1.01 82.15
C PRO A 699 17.29 -2.55 82.20
N SER A 700 18.49 -3.13 82.30
CA SER A 700 18.71 -4.55 82.03
C SER A 700 18.73 -5.46 83.27
N ARG A 701 17.80 -6.42 83.37
CA ARG A 701 18.11 -7.77 83.89
C ARG A 701 17.05 -8.80 83.49
N PHE A 702 17.50 -9.99 83.08
CA PHE A 702 16.72 -11.18 82.69
C PHE A 702 15.71 -11.01 81.54
N GLN A 703 15.86 -11.87 80.52
CA GLN A 703 14.84 -12.14 79.51
C GLN A 703 14.75 -13.66 79.35
N VAL A 704 13.53 -14.20 79.48
CA VAL A 704 13.22 -15.60 79.16
C VAL A 704 12.65 -15.63 77.75
N SER A 705 13.10 -16.56 76.90
CA SER A 705 12.48 -16.79 75.59
C SER A 705 11.29 -17.74 75.76
N PRO A 706 10.12 -17.46 75.17
CA PRO A 706 9.12 -18.48 74.91
C PRO A 706 9.69 -19.56 73.98
N ALA A 707 9.20 -20.79 74.13
CA ALA A 707 9.39 -21.86 73.14
C ALA A 707 8.31 -21.73 72.04
N PRO A 708 8.56 -22.24 70.81
CA PRO A 708 7.55 -22.24 69.75
C PRO A 708 6.46 -23.27 70.03
N ASP A 709 5.19 -22.84 69.99
CA ASP A 709 4.05 -23.68 70.36
C ASP A 709 3.63 -24.61 69.20
N MET A 710 3.71 -25.93 69.42
CA MET A 710 3.42 -26.96 68.41
C MET A 710 2.01 -27.53 68.55
N LEU A 711 0.95 -26.71 68.48
CA LEU A 711 -0.41 -27.23 68.70
C LEU A 711 -1.56 -26.48 67.98
N GLN A 712 -1.50 -26.31 66.65
CA GLN A 712 -2.69 -25.93 65.88
C GLN A 712 -2.77 -26.52 64.47
N ARG A 713 -2.90 -27.85 64.38
CA ARG A 713 -3.22 -28.55 63.12
C ARG A 713 -4.06 -29.82 63.31
N GLN A 714 -5.25 -29.71 63.90
CA GLN A 714 -6.36 -30.67 63.72
C GLN A 714 -7.65 -30.15 64.37
N LEU A 715 -8.62 -29.80 63.53
CA LEU A 715 -10.08 -29.96 63.73
C LEU A 715 -10.78 -29.34 62.51
N SER A 716 -11.07 -30.18 61.52
CA SER A 716 -11.94 -29.85 60.40
C SER A 716 -13.37 -30.28 60.70
N GLU A 717 -14.31 -29.70 59.94
CA GLU A 717 -15.66 -30.23 59.68
C GLU A 717 -16.60 -30.51 60.87
N ASN A 718 -17.72 -29.77 60.94
CA ASN A 718 -18.99 -30.36 60.48
C ASN A 718 -20.16 -29.36 60.31
N GLN A 719 -21.03 -29.72 59.35
CA GLN A 719 -22.45 -29.38 59.22
C GLN A 719 -22.92 -27.96 58.81
N LEU A 720 -24.16 -27.92 58.31
CA LEU A 720 -24.73 -26.91 57.41
C LEU A 720 -25.90 -26.12 58.06
N ASP A 721 -26.21 -25.00 57.40
CA ASP A 721 -27.57 -24.52 57.06
C ASP A 721 -28.44 -23.63 57.99
N GLN A 722 -29.17 -22.75 57.30
CA GLN A 722 -30.43 -22.03 57.62
C GLN A 722 -30.50 -20.86 58.63
N GLN A 723 -30.47 -19.65 58.05
CA GLN A 723 -31.53 -18.59 58.10
C GLN A 723 -31.89 -17.75 59.37
N GLN A 724 -32.10 -16.44 59.08
CA GLN A 724 -33.04 -15.45 59.70
C GLN A 724 -32.80 -14.83 61.11
N HIS A 725 -32.27 -13.59 61.08
CA HIS A 725 -32.86 -12.34 61.62
C HIS A 725 -33.42 -12.19 63.07
N THR A 726 -32.65 -11.45 63.90
CA THR A 726 -33.06 -10.29 64.77
C THR A 726 -33.88 -10.49 66.08
N TYR A 727 -33.33 -10.08 67.26
CA TYR A 727 -33.83 -8.99 68.17
C TYR A 727 -33.37 -9.01 69.67
N THR A 728 -32.63 -7.96 70.14
CA THR A 728 -32.59 -7.35 71.53
C THR A 728 -32.24 -8.21 72.78
N PRO A 729 -31.99 -7.68 74.03
CA PRO A 729 -32.00 -6.31 74.64
C PRO A 729 -30.57 -5.72 74.91
N VAL A 730 -30.22 -4.57 75.55
CA VAL A 730 -30.82 -3.40 76.27
C VAL A 730 -30.48 -3.26 77.81
N PHE A 731 -30.16 -2.02 78.26
CA PHE A 731 -29.66 -1.52 79.60
C PHE A 731 -28.23 -1.92 80.03
N GLY A 732 -27.42 -1.12 80.78
CA GLY A 732 -27.51 0.27 81.31
C GLY A 732 -26.59 0.41 82.56
N THR A 733 -25.70 1.40 82.76
CA THR A 733 -25.93 2.84 83.06
C THR A 733 -24.64 3.72 82.92
N GLN A 734 -24.77 5.05 83.02
CA GLN A 734 -23.68 6.07 83.13
C GLN A 734 -23.77 6.81 84.51
N PRO A 735 -23.36 8.10 84.76
CA PRO A 735 -22.51 9.11 84.07
C PRO A 735 -21.50 9.83 85.03
N LYS A 736 -20.82 10.97 84.81
CA LYS A 736 -20.87 12.17 83.90
C LYS A 736 -19.44 12.74 83.64
N LYS A 737 -19.35 13.82 82.82
CA LYS A 737 -18.25 14.82 82.63
C LYS A 737 -17.24 14.55 81.49
N SER A 738 -16.53 15.54 80.90
CA SER A 738 -16.78 16.99 80.65
C SER A 738 -15.63 17.66 79.86
N ILE A 739 -15.86 18.86 79.27
CA ILE A 739 -14.85 19.87 78.82
C ILE A 739 -14.05 19.49 77.54
N LEU A 740 -13.97 20.30 76.46
CA LEU A 740 -14.71 21.52 76.06
C LEU A 740 -14.74 21.64 74.51
N LYS A 741 -15.70 22.40 73.96
CA LYS A 741 -15.68 22.96 72.60
C LYS A 741 -15.57 24.49 72.67
N LYS A 742 -15.09 25.13 71.60
CA LYS A 742 -15.67 26.40 71.13
C LYS A 742 -15.58 26.52 69.59
N THR A 743 -16.57 27.21 69.04
CA THR A 743 -16.73 27.60 67.61
C THR A 743 -16.54 29.13 67.51
N ASN A 744 -16.51 29.83 66.36
CA ASN A 744 -17.54 30.02 65.31
C ASN A 744 -16.92 31.01 64.28
N SER A 745 -17.01 30.82 62.95
CA SER A 745 -18.07 31.28 62.00
C SER A 745 -17.78 32.63 61.28
N PHE A 746 -18.60 32.93 60.27
CA PHE A 746 -18.69 34.16 59.43
C PHE A 746 -17.74 34.41 58.24
N THR A 747 -18.33 35.03 57.22
CA THR A 747 -17.75 35.59 55.99
C THR A 747 -18.30 37.01 55.78
N LEU A 748 -17.51 37.94 55.22
CA LEU A 748 -18.04 39.14 54.56
C LEU A 748 -17.04 39.77 53.56
N LYS A 749 -17.54 40.75 52.79
CA LYS A 749 -16.89 41.49 51.71
C LYS A 749 -15.96 42.60 52.24
N GLY A 750 -15.08 43.13 51.37
CA GLY A 750 -14.87 44.58 51.33
C GLY A 750 -13.50 45.12 50.91
N PHE A 751 -13.38 45.52 49.63
CA PHE A 751 -12.60 46.67 49.10
C PHE A 751 -11.11 46.91 49.42
N SER A 752 -10.39 47.30 48.36
CA SER A 752 -9.08 47.97 48.39
C SER A 752 -9.21 49.50 48.43
N PRO A 753 -8.11 50.22 48.71
CA PRO A 753 -7.59 51.23 47.77
C PRO A 753 -6.18 50.84 47.25
N PHE A 754 -5.83 51.06 45.98
CA PHE A 754 -5.19 52.27 45.40
C PHE A 754 -3.87 52.68 46.10
N VAL A 755 -2.77 52.98 45.40
CA VAL A 755 -2.64 53.82 44.18
C VAL A 755 -1.80 53.15 43.05
N SER A 756 -1.96 53.65 41.83
CA SER A 756 -1.33 53.21 40.57
C SER A 756 -0.20 54.13 40.07
N THR A 757 0.83 53.58 39.40
CA THR A 757 1.41 54.08 38.12
C THR A 757 2.42 53.08 37.52
N SER A 758 2.54 53.06 36.19
CA SER A 758 3.55 52.34 35.39
C SER A 758 4.73 53.30 35.02
N PRO A 759 5.82 52.91 34.29
CA PRO A 759 6.10 51.66 33.56
C PRO A 759 7.51 51.04 33.76
N GLY A 760 7.75 49.81 33.23
CA GLY A 760 9.11 49.25 33.13
C GLY A 760 9.22 47.77 32.70
N SER A 761 10.09 47.49 31.72
CA SER A 761 10.49 46.17 31.20
C SER A 761 11.44 45.38 32.14
N THR A 762 11.44 44.03 32.23
CA THR A 762 12.12 43.03 31.35
C THR A 762 11.88 41.58 31.93
N PRO A 763 12.59 40.47 31.58
CA PRO A 763 12.10 39.53 30.57
C PRO A 763 12.07 38.02 30.97
N TYR A 764 11.51 37.18 30.08
CA TYR A 764 11.80 35.73 29.99
C TYR A 764 13.29 35.45 29.73
N THR A 765 13.87 34.35 30.25
CA THR A 765 14.77 33.45 29.47
C THR A 765 15.12 32.11 30.16
N THR A 766 15.10 31.03 29.36
CA THR A 766 15.91 29.78 29.46
C THR A 766 16.04 29.02 30.80
N VAL A 767 15.20 27.99 30.98
CA VAL A 767 15.52 26.82 31.83
C VAL A 767 16.44 25.87 31.04
N THR A 768 17.75 26.11 31.06
CA THR A 768 18.78 25.20 30.49
C THR A 768 20.05 25.09 31.33
N GLY A 769 20.37 26.06 32.19
CA GLY A 769 21.61 26.07 32.99
C GLY A 769 21.63 25.11 34.19
N ALA A 770 20.47 24.77 34.76
CA ALA A 770 20.39 23.96 35.98
C ALA A 770 20.80 22.49 35.75
N GLU A 771 20.28 21.86 34.70
CA GLU A 771 20.62 20.47 34.36
C GLU A 771 22.11 20.30 34.03
N SER A 772 22.74 21.32 33.40
CA SER A 772 24.17 21.30 33.08
C SER A 772 25.02 21.06 34.33
N ARG A 773 24.77 21.79 35.42
CA ARG A 773 25.53 21.67 36.67
C ARG A 773 25.31 20.32 37.37
N ILE A 774 24.06 19.83 37.39
CA ILE A 774 23.72 18.52 37.97
C ILE A 774 24.41 17.40 37.16
N ARG A 775 24.38 17.48 35.83
CA ARG A 775 25.01 16.50 34.95
C ARG A 775 26.53 16.49 35.07
N SER A 776 27.17 17.67 35.15
CA SER A 776 28.61 17.76 35.40
C SER A 776 29.00 17.27 36.80
N ALA A 777 28.13 17.45 37.82
CA ALA A 777 28.37 16.91 39.15
C ALA A 777 28.31 15.37 39.14
N PHE A 778 27.30 14.77 38.51
CA PHE A 778 27.23 13.31 38.32
C PHE A 778 28.42 12.76 37.53
N GLU A 779 28.86 13.44 36.48
CA GLU A 779 30.01 13.02 35.67
C GLU A 779 31.35 13.16 36.42
N ALA A 780 31.50 14.19 37.27
CA ALA A 780 32.65 14.34 38.17
C ALA A 780 32.65 13.28 39.29
N ILE A 781 31.49 12.92 39.83
CA ILE A 781 31.34 11.82 40.80
C ILE A 781 31.73 10.49 40.14
N PHE A 782 31.20 10.19 38.95
CA PHE A 782 31.55 8.97 38.21
C PHE A 782 33.04 8.89 37.83
N ARG A 783 33.69 10.02 37.52
CA ARG A 783 35.15 10.06 37.32
C ARG A 783 35.92 9.78 38.61
N LYS A 784 35.53 10.38 39.75
CA LYS A 784 36.18 10.12 41.04
C LYS A 784 35.99 8.67 41.51
N SER A 785 34.81 8.09 41.37
CA SER A 785 34.58 6.68 41.73
C SER A 785 35.33 5.69 40.82
N ALA A 786 35.76 6.12 39.64
CA ALA A 786 36.58 5.31 38.72
C ALA A 786 38.10 5.45 38.96
N GLN A 787 38.53 6.25 39.96
CA GLN A 787 39.95 6.49 40.29
C GLN A 787 40.28 6.20 41.76
N LEU A 788 39.36 5.61 42.53
CA LEU A 788 39.69 5.03 43.83
C LEU A 788 40.42 3.69 43.61
N GLN A 789 41.51 3.51 44.34
CA GLN A 789 42.45 2.40 44.19
C GLN A 789 42.53 1.69 45.55
N ASP A 790 42.27 0.38 45.56
CA ASP A 790 42.06 -0.37 46.80
C ASP A 790 43.35 -0.45 47.65
N VAL A 791 43.18 -0.35 48.97
CA VAL A 791 44.28 -0.40 49.94
C VAL A 791 44.81 -1.83 50.04
N HIS A 792 46.13 -1.97 49.91
CA HIS A 792 46.83 -3.25 50.02
C HIS A 792 46.99 -3.63 51.50
N ASN A 793 46.61 -4.85 51.88
CA ASN A 793 47.03 -5.40 53.17
C ASN A 793 48.54 -5.73 53.12
N ALA A 794 49.28 -5.28 54.13
CA ALA A 794 50.60 -5.81 54.41
C ALA A 794 50.47 -7.16 55.15
N ASP A 795 51.38 -8.10 54.79
CA ASP A 795 52.10 -9.01 55.69
C ASP A 795 52.36 -10.38 55.06
N SER A 796 53.50 -10.51 54.38
CA SER A 796 54.29 -11.75 54.23
C SER A 796 55.54 -11.45 53.39
N GLN A 797 56.66 -11.11 54.03
CA GLN A 797 57.97 -11.12 53.39
C GLN A 797 58.58 -12.52 53.50
N GLN A 798 59.00 -13.10 52.37
CA GLN A 798 60.19 -13.95 52.32
C GLN A 798 61.01 -13.59 51.08
N ILE A 799 62.34 -13.61 51.27
CA ILE A 799 63.36 -13.22 50.30
C ILE A 799 64.04 -14.50 49.80
N ILE A 800 64.42 -14.54 48.51
CA ILE A 800 65.61 -15.23 48.00
C ILE A 800 65.91 -14.69 46.59
N ASP A 801 67.19 -14.63 46.24
CA ASP A 801 67.71 -13.98 45.04
C ASP A 801 67.38 -14.70 43.71
N THR A 802 67.50 -13.94 42.62
CA THR A 802 67.55 -14.46 41.25
C THR A 802 68.96 -14.93 40.89
N ASP A 803 69.08 -16.10 40.27
CA ASP A 803 70.22 -16.41 39.41
C ASP A 803 69.82 -17.26 38.18
N GLU A 804 70.74 -17.35 37.22
CA GLU A 804 70.68 -17.84 35.83
C GLU A 804 69.64 -18.88 35.32
N LYS A 805 69.45 -18.80 33.97
CA LYS A 805 69.10 -19.87 32.99
C LYS A 805 67.63 -20.28 32.75
N THR A 806 67.12 -19.79 31.62
CA THR A 806 66.11 -20.38 30.71
C THR A 806 66.45 -21.84 30.32
N PRO A 807 65.48 -22.75 30.09
CA PRO A 807 64.58 -22.63 28.92
C PRO A 807 63.09 -23.07 29.04
N HIS A 808 62.27 -22.38 28.24
CA HIS A 808 60.99 -22.75 27.61
C HIS A 808 60.08 -23.87 28.19
N ILE A 809 58.79 -23.51 28.38
CA ILE A 809 57.63 -24.31 27.94
C ILE A 809 56.45 -23.38 27.58
N VAL A 810 55.73 -23.76 26.50
CA VAL A 810 54.42 -23.30 25.95
C VAL A 810 53.77 -22.00 26.48
N PRO A 811 53.42 -21.03 25.60
CA PRO A 811 52.61 -19.87 25.99
C PRO A 811 51.14 -20.25 26.22
N ILE A 812 50.73 -20.35 27.48
CA ILE A 812 49.30 -20.38 27.84
C ILE A 812 48.70 -18.99 27.57
N SER A 813 47.53 -18.97 26.93
CA SER A 813 46.86 -17.73 26.54
C SER A 813 46.51 -16.87 27.77
N PRO A 814 46.57 -15.52 27.65
CA PRO A 814 46.28 -14.64 28.79
C PRO A 814 44.85 -14.85 29.25
N THR A 815 44.70 -15.37 30.46
CA THR A 815 43.40 -15.61 31.08
C THR A 815 42.69 -14.27 31.24
N THR A 816 41.63 -14.06 30.46
CA THR A 816 40.82 -12.86 30.59
C THR A 816 40.20 -12.86 31.98
N SER A 817 40.72 -12.00 32.85
CA SER A 817 40.17 -11.78 34.18
C SER A 817 38.75 -11.24 34.00
N LYS A 818 37.78 -12.15 34.10
CA LYS A 818 36.36 -11.80 34.08
C LYS A 818 36.14 -10.86 35.27
N LYS A 819 36.16 -9.55 35.01
CA LYS A 819 35.53 -8.58 35.90
C LYS A 819 34.12 -9.10 36.12
N VAL A 820 33.86 -9.60 37.32
CA VAL A 820 32.52 -9.96 37.77
C VAL A 820 31.80 -8.63 37.97
N GLN A 821 31.37 -8.07 36.85
CA GLN A 821 30.53 -6.89 36.82
C GLN A 821 29.23 -7.33 37.48
N LEU A 822 29.07 -6.93 38.74
CA LEU A 822 27.87 -7.15 39.55
C LEU A 822 26.66 -7.00 38.63
N PRO A 823 25.79 -8.02 38.52
CA PRO A 823 24.64 -7.96 37.63
C PRO A 823 23.91 -6.65 37.90
N LYS A 824 23.69 -5.86 36.84
CA LYS A 824 22.91 -4.62 36.96
C LYS A 824 21.67 -4.96 37.76
N GLU A 825 21.54 -4.27 38.89
CA GLU A 825 20.54 -4.51 39.92
C GLU A 825 19.23 -4.93 39.26
N ARG A 826 18.82 -6.19 39.52
CA ARG A 826 17.63 -6.75 38.86
C ARG A 826 16.45 -5.95 39.39
N VAL A 827 16.06 -4.93 38.63
CA VAL A 827 14.92 -4.07 38.95
C VAL A 827 13.73 -4.99 39.12
N CYS A 828 13.31 -5.18 40.37
CA CYS A 828 12.24 -6.09 40.71
C CYS A 828 10.94 -5.53 40.14
N ASP A 829 10.48 -6.09 39.02
CA ASP A 829 9.05 -6.27 38.81
C ASP A 829 8.46 -6.96 40.05
N MET A 830 7.19 -6.70 40.36
CA MET A 830 6.47 -7.34 41.47
C MET A 830 6.50 -8.88 41.38
N SER A 831 6.17 -9.61 42.46
CA SER A 831 6.10 -11.08 42.36
C SER A 831 5.04 -11.51 41.33
N THR A 832 5.08 -12.75 40.84
CA THR A 832 4.10 -13.22 39.86
C THR A 832 2.68 -13.28 40.40
N GLU A 833 2.52 -13.44 41.72
CA GLU A 833 1.24 -13.34 42.43
C GLU A 833 0.78 -11.88 42.50
N ASP A 834 1.65 -11.00 43.03
CA ASP A 834 1.38 -9.56 43.13
C ASP A 834 1.08 -8.91 41.78
N GLN A 835 1.75 -9.36 40.71
CA GLN A 835 1.49 -8.91 39.34
C GLN A 835 0.08 -9.28 38.90
N ARG A 836 -0.39 -10.51 39.16
CA ARG A 836 -1.76 -10.92 38.77
C ARG A 836 -2.81 -10.13 39.53
N ILE A 837 -2.69 -10.09 40.86
CA ILE A 837 -3.66 -9.41 41.73
C ILE A 837 -3.72 -7.91 41.37
N TRP A 838 -2.58 -7.25 41.21
CA TRP A 838 -2.55 -5.84 40.81
C TRP A 838 -3.01 -5.62 39.36
N GLU A 839 -2.69 -6.51 38.42
CA GLU A 839 -3.22 -6.38 37.06
C GLU A 839 -4.75 -6.52 37.09
N GLU A 840 -5.32 -7.47 37.82
CA GLU A 840 -6.77 -7.63 38.05
C GLU A 840 -7.39 -6.36 38.68
N GLU A 841 -6.83 -5.86 39.79
CA GLU A 841 -7.22 -4.59 40.44
C GLU A 841 -7.20 -3.35 39.51
N GLN A 842 -6.29 -3.30 38.52
CA GLN A 842 -6.25 -2.21 37.53
C GLN A 842 -7.15 -2.47 36.31
N MET A 843 -7.47 -3.74 36.02
CA MET A 843 -8.29 -4.14 34.88
C MET A 843 -9.78 -3.86 35.11
N ASP A 844 -10.23 -3.90 36.37
CA ASP A 844 -11.58 -3.52 36.80
C ASP A 844 -11.84 -1.99 36.80
N LEU A 845 -10.79 -1.17 36.72
CA LEU A 845 -10.95 0.29 36.71
C LEU A 845 -11.62 0.79 35.41
N PRO A 846 -12.39 1.89 35.45
CA PRO A 846 -12.95 2.49 34.24
C PRO A 846 -11.87 3.09 33.34
N ALA A 847 -11.94 2.77 32.04
CA ALA A 847 -10.99 3.22 31.04
C ALA A 847 -11.09 4.74 30.79
N ASN A 848 -9.98 5.47 31.00
CA ASN A 848 -9.99 6.94 30.91
C ASN A 848 -9.66 7.45 29.50
N PHE A 849 -10.70 7.50 28.65
CA PHE A 849 -10.61 7.99 27.27
C PHE A 849 -10.21 9.46 27.11
N SER A 850 -10.23 10.29 28.17
CA SER A 850 -9.80 11.71 28.09
C SER A 850 -8.33 11.91 27.70
N THR A 851 -7.53 10.84 27.74
CA THR A 851 -6.12 10.86 27.32
C THR A 851 -5.89 10.35 25.89
N CYS A 852 -6.94 9.87 25.21
CA CYS A 852 -6.92 9.54 23.79
C CYS A 852 -7.30 10.77 22.94
N HIS A 853 -6.81 10.81 21.71
CA HIS A 853 -7.33 11.70 20.69
C HIS A 853 -8.58 11.05 20.08
N ILE A 854 -9.75 11.43 20.61
CA ILE A 854 -11.04 11.11 20.04
C ILE A 854 -11.14 11.87 18.71
N ASP A 855 -11.23 11.14 17.61
CA ASP A 855 -11.47 11.71 16.29
C ASP A 855 -12.98 11.97 16.17
N PRO A 856 -13.45 13.24 16.15
CA PRO A 856 -14.87 13.54 16.07
C PRO A 856 -15.39 12.99 14.74
N ALA A 857 -16.39 12.10 14.78
CA ALA A 857 -16.75 11.27 13.63
C ALA A 857 -17.00 12.16 12.39
N PRO A 858 -16.07 12.20 11.40
CA PRO A 858 -15.95 13.34 10.49
C PRO A 858 -17.08 13.39 9.46
N PHE A 859 -17.84 12.30 9.38
CA PHE A 859 -19.03 12.19 8.56
C PHE A 859 -20.06 11.25 9.22
N GLN A 860 -21.32 11.67 9.23
CA GLN A 860 -22.47 10.89 9.71
C GLN A 860 -23.48 10.72 8.57
N LEU A 861 -23.99 9.50 8.39
CA LEU A 861 -25.05 9.17 7.44
C LEU A 861 -26.42 9.17 8.12
N VAL A 862 -27.43 9.65 7.39
CA VAL A 862 -28.84 9.45 7.72
C VAL A 862 -29.33 8.18 7.03
N GLU A 863 -30.19 7.41 7.70
CA GLU A 863 -30.72 6.12 7.21
C GLU A 863 -31.42 6.23 5.85
N LYS A 864 -32.16 7.32 5.63
CA LYS A 864 -32.85 7.64 4.36
C LYS A 864 -31.96 8.35 3.33
N THR A 865 -30.63 8.30 3.45
CA THR A 865 -29.73 8.75 2.37
C THR A 865 -29.72 7.69 1.27
N SER A 866 -30.01 8.08 0.03
CA SER A 866 -30.03 7.14 -1.11
C SER A 866 -28.64 6.71 -1.55
N LEU A 867 -28.52 5.49 -2.11
CA LEU A 867 -27.28 4.85 -2.54
C LEU A 867 -26.39 5.78 -3.40
N LEU A 868 -26.99 6.52 -4.33
CA LEU A 868 -26.28 7.48 -5.19
C LEU A 868 -25.66 8.65 -4.42
N LYS A 869 -26.33 9.16 -3.38
CA LYS A 869 -25.76 10.19 -2.50
C LYS A 869 -24.59 9.63 -1.71
N VAL A 870 -24.72 8.42 -1.15
CA VAL A 870 -23.64 7.75 -0.40
C VAL A 870 -22.43 7.50 -1.28
N HIS A 871 -22.62 6.99 -2.51
CA HIS A 871 -21.56 6.80 -3.48
C HIS A 871 -20.80 8.10 -3.78
N SER A 872 -21.52 9.20 -4.03
CA SER A 872 -20.89 10.51 -4.24
C SER A 872 -20.15 11.00 -2.99
N LEU A 873 -20.71 10.82 -1.79
CA LEU A 873 -20.07 11.23 -0.54
C LEU A 873 -18.78 10.47 -0.26
N PHE A 874 -18.79 9.13 -0.37
CA PHE A 874 -17.58 8.30 -0.25
C PHE A 874 -16.54 8.70 -1.31
N SER A 875 -16.96 8.94 -2.56
CA SER A 875 -16.07 9.32 -3.65
C SER A 875 -15.48 10.73 -3.53
N MET A 876 -16.21 11.69 -2.92
CA MET A 876 -15.74 13.08 -2.74
C MET A 876 -14.85 13.24 -1.49
N VAL A 877 -15.20 12.58 -0.39
CA VAL A 877 -14.48 12.72 0.90
C VAL A 877 -13.34 11.70 1.02
N GLY A 878 -13.37 10.60 0.25
CA GLY A 878 -12.33 9.56 0.28
C GLY A 878 -12.40 8.66 1.52
N VAL A 879 -13.57 8.55 2.16
CA VAL A 879 -13.75 7.78 3.39
C VAL A 879 -13.90 6.29 3.13
N ASN A 880 -13.18 5.47 3.90
CA ASN A 880 -13.26 4.01 3.85
C ASN A 880 -14.50 3.44 4.55
N HIS A 881 -15.10 4.20 5.48
CA HIS A 881 -16.32 3.85 6.20
C HIS A 881 -17.03 5.11 6.71
N ALA A 882 -18.32 5.01 7.02
CA ALA A 882 -19.13 6.05 7.64
C ALA A 882 -20.08 5.46 8.69
N TYR A 883 -20.32 6.20 9.76
CA TYR A 883 -21.28 5.84 10.80
C TYR A 883 -22.68 6.31 10.42
N VAL A 884 -23.68 5.43 10.57
CA VAL A 884 -25.09 5.74 10.33
C VAL A 884 -25.76 6.08 11.66
N THR A 885 -26.44 7.23 11.70
CA THR A 885 -27.07 7.74 12.92
C THR A 885 -28.46 8.31 12.66
N ALA A 886 -29.40 8.04 13.57
CA ALA A 886 -30.64 8.81 13.67
C ALA A 886 -30.65 9.58 15.00
N ILE A 887 -30.89 10.90 14.93
CA ILE A 887 -30.93 11.80 16.10
C ILE A 887 -29.68 11.65 16.99
N GLY A 888 -28.50 11.52 16.36
CA GLY A 888 -27.20 11.34 17.02
C GLY A 888 -26.92 9.94 17.59
N ARG A 889 -27.90 9.03 17.62
CA ARG A 889 -27.71 7.63 18.05
C ARG A 889 -27.08 6.81 16.92
N LEU A 890 -26.06 6.03 17.24
CA LEU A 890 -25.44 5.05 16.35
C LEU A 890 -26.40 3.88 16.09
N ILE A 891 -26.66 3.58 14.81
CA ILE A 891 -27.55 2.49 14.38
C ILE A 891 -26.85 1.52 13.42
N GLY A 892 -25.87 1.99 12.65
CA GLY A 892 -25.15 1.15 11.70
C GLY A 892 -23.80 1.69 11.26
N VAL A 893 -23.07 0.89 10.50
CA VAL A 893 -21.87 1.30 9.76
C VAL A 893 -22.03 0.91 8.30
N VAL A 894 -21.65 1.82 7.40
CA VAL A 894 -21.42 1.53 5.98
C VAL A 894 -19.92 1.51 5.73
N GLY A 895 -19.39 0.37 5.27
CA GLY A 895 -18.03 0.27 4.75
C GLY A 895 -18.00 0.32 3.22
N LEU A 896 -16.83 0.56 2.65
CA LEU A 896 -16.63 0.59 1.20
C LEU A 896 -16.93 -0.77 0.52
N LYS A 897 -16.82 -1.89 1.25
CA LYS A 897 -17.21 -3.24 0.80
C LYS A 897 -18.73 -3.38 0.68
N GLU A 898 -19.45 -2.91 1.69
CA GLU A 898 -20.91 -2.99 1.79
C GLU A 898 -21.56 -2.07 0.76
N LEU A 899 -21.04 -0.85 0.62
CA LEU A 899 -21.39 0.08 -0.45
C LEU A 899 -21.14 -0.52 -1.84
N ARG A 900 -19.96 -1.13 -2.08
CA ARG A 900 -19.67 -1.82 -3.34
C ARG A 900 -20.68 -2.95 -3.62
N LYS A 901 -20.98 -3.79 -2.63
CA LYS A 901 -21.95 -4.89 -2.77
C LYS A 901 -23.34 -4.35 -3.17
N ALA A 902 -23.83 -3.33 -2.48
CA ALA A 902 -25.12 -2.70 -2.80
C ALA A 902 -25.16 -2.13 -4.23
N ILE A 903 -24.04 -1.60 -4.75
CA ILE A 903 -23.95 -1.12 -6.14
C ILE A 903 -23.91 -2.30 -7.15
N GLU A 904 -23.18 -3.39 -6.86
CA GLU A 904 -23.16 -4.59 -7.71
C GLU A 904 -24.54 -5.28 -7.75
N GLU A 905 -25.27 -5.29 -6.64
CA GLU A 905 -26.66 -5.76 -6.54
C GLU A 905 -27.63 -4.84 -7.31
N ALA A 906 -27.55 -3.52 -7.10
CA ALA A 906 -28.38 -2.54 -7.83
C ALA A 906 -28.14 -2.53 -9.36
N ASN A 907 -26.88 -2.70 -9.80
CA ASN A 907 -26.52 -2.77 -11.22
C ASN A 907 -26.87 -4.13 -11.87
N SER A 908 -27.08 -5.20 -11.08
CA SER A 908 -27.53 -6.51 -11.59
C SER A 908 -29.05 -6.70 -11.52
N GLY A 909 -29.80 -5.70 -11.04
CA GLY A 909 -31.26 -5.76 -10.88
C GLY A 909 -31.73 -6.55 -9.66
N ASN A 910 -30.80 -7.17 -8.91
CA ASN A 910 -31.06 -7.83 -7.65
C ASN A 910 -31.21 -6.78 -6.54
N LEU A 911 -32.41 -6.20 -6.42
CA LEU A 911 -32.73 -5.33 -5.28
C LEU A 911 -32.53 -6.11 -3.96
N PRO A 912 -31.85 -5.53 -2.94
CA PRO A 912 -31.72 -6.18 -1.65
C PRO A 912 -33.10 -6.33 -1.00
N SER A 913 -33.58 -7.57 -0.91
CA SER A 913 -34.80 -7.89 -0.15
C SER A 913 -34.55 -7.57 1.33
N ALA A 914 -35.22 -6.56 1.87
CA ALA A 914 -35.01 -6.06 3.22
C ALA A 914 -35.08 -7.20 4.25
N THR A 915 -33.99 -7.43 4.97
CA THR A 915 -33.88 -8.49 5.99
C THR A 915 -34.62 -8.06 7.26
N SER A 916 -35.95 -8.09 7.22
CA SER A 916 -36.84 -7.75 8.34
C SER A 916 -36.82 -8.83 9.41
N THR A 917 -35.75 -8.90 10.19
CA THR A 917 -35.68 -9.67 11.44
C THR A 917 -36.44 -8.94 12.54
N ASP A 918 -37.77 -8.91 12.44
CA ASP A 918 -38.63 -8.43 13.53
C ASP A 918 -38.59 -9.45 14.69
N PRO A 919 -38.25 -9.05 15.94
CA PRO A 919 -38.14 -9.99 17.06
C PRO A 919 -39.49 -10.49 17.63
N THR A 920 -40.62 -10.15 17.02
CA THR A 920 -41.94 -10.17 17.68
C THR A 920 -43.04 -10.88 16.88
N SER A 921 -42.84 -12.17 16.55
CA SER A 921 -43.92 -13.06 16.10
C SER A 921 -43.77 -14.48 16.66
N ASN A 922 -44.18 -14.71 17.90
CA ASN A 922 -44.39 -16.06 18.42
C ASN A 922 -45.59 -16.70 17.71
N GLY A 923 -45.34 -17.63 16.77
CA GLY A 923 -46.41 -18.23 15.97
C GLY A 923 -45.99 -19.48 15.18
N THR A 924 -46.07 -20.63 15.83
CA THR A 924 -46.16 -21.98 15.21
C THR A 924 -44.98 -22.42 14.31
N ILE A 925 -44.01 -23.11 14.90
CA ILE A 925 -43.02 -23.89 14.14
C ILE A 925 -43.71 -25.14 13.56
N GLY A 926 -43.88 -25.18 12.24
CA GLY A 926 -44.20 -26.40 11.51
C GLY A 926 -42.93 -27.24 11.30
N VAL A 927 -42.92 -28.49 11.75
CA VAL A 927 -41.77 -29.39 11.58
C VAL A 927 -41.74 -29.94 10.16
N ASN A 928 -40.63 -29.67 9.44
CA ASN A 928 -39.94 -30.62 8.54
C ASN A 928 -38.62 -30.01 8.01
N ASP A 929 -37.79 -30.84 7.40
CA ASP A 929 -36.57 -30.49 6.66
C ASP A 929 -35.44 -29.77 7.42
N VAL A 930 -34.98 -30.39 8.50
CA VAL A 930 -33.57 -30.27 8.89
C VAL A 930 -32.74 -31.18 7.98
N LYS A 931 -31.81 -30.58 7.23
CA LYS A 931 -30.69 -31.31 6.60
C LYS A 931 -29.39 -30.57 6.85
N GLU A 932 -28.37 -31.33 7.23
CA GLU A 932 -27.05 -30.83 7.61
C GLU A 932 -26.26 -30.36 6.37
N PRO A 933 -25.35 -29.37 6.52
CA PRO A 933 -24.41 -29.02 5.47
C PRO A 933 -23.33 -30.10 5.36
N LEU A 934 -23.45 -30.96 4.35
CA LEU A 934 -22.35 -31.82 3.91
C LEU A 934 -21.39 -31.03 3.01
N ASP A 935 -20.08 -31.25 3.20
CA ASP A 935 -19.09 -31.01 2.16
C ASP A 935 -19.42 -31.88 0.94
N ASP A 936 -19.27 -31.36 -0.29
CA ASP A 936 -18.26 -31.88 -1.21
C ASP A 936 -18.04 -30.98 -2.44
N ALA A 937 -17.10 -31.37 -3.31
CA ALA A 937 -16.67 -30.68 -4.51
C ALA A 937 -17.53 -30.93 -5.78
N ASP A 938 -17.14 -30.24 -6.85
CA ASP A 938 -17.52 -30.43 -8.27
C ASP A 938 -19.02 -30.58 -8.63
N ALA A 939 -19.60 -29.45 -9.07
CA ALA A 939 -20.63 -29.45 -10.11
C ALA A 939 -20.32 -28.37 -11.15
N GLY A 940 -20.42 -28.71 -12.43
CA GLY A 940 -20.19 -27.79 -13.53
C GLY A 940 -21.44 -27.56 -14.39
N THR A 941 -21.53 -26.37 -14.97
CA THR A 941 -22.28 -26.09 -16.21
C THR A 941 -23.78 -26.44 -16.22
N GLN A 942 -24.62 -25.44 -15.91
CA GLN A 942 -25.79 -25.21 -16.77
C GLN A 942 -26.25 -23.75 -16.86
N LEU A 943 -26.67 -23.44 -18.08
CA LEU A 943 -27.24 -22.21 -18.63
C LEU A 943 -28.13 -21.35 -17.71
N VAL A 944 -27.91 -20.03 -17.74
CA VAL A 944 -28.98 -19.09 -18.11
C VAL A 944 -28.42 -18.09 -19.12
N SER A 945 -29.07 -17.96 -20.27
CA SER A 945 -28.90 -16.86 -21.21
C SER A 945 -30.20 -16.07 -21.31
N LYS A 946 -30.14 -14.76 -21.05
CA LYS A 946 -31.15 -13.77 -21.48
C LYS A 946 -30.66 -12.35 -21.14
N VAL A 947 -30.72 -11.48 -22.16
CA VAL A 947 -30.27 -10.06 -22.18
C VAL A 947 -28.76 -9.90 -22.04
#